data_AF-A0AAJ0I1V1-F1
#
_entry.id   AF-A0AAJ0I1V1-F1
#
_cell.length_a   1.000
_cell.length_b   1.000
_cell.length_c   1.000
_cell.angle_alpha   90.00
_cell.angle_beta   90.00
_cell.angle_gamma   90.00
#
_symmetry.space_group_name_H-M   'P 1'
#
loop_
_entity.id
_entity.type
_entity.pdbx_description
1 polymer ?
#
loop_
_entity_poly.entity_id
_entity_poly.type
_entity_poly.pdbx_seq_one_letter_code
_entity_poly.pdbx_strand_id
1 'polypeptide(L)'
;MTFLLTARIVGLEPGLTQDAEHDQPETGLLTAVSEPPSPRADELLRIARILSTASRSGTFLPPSRIKQLLEDSVLATEKELAQQGEVGVESQYERDIEWLLVAKATVQTYGILMNTFFDQIMPLSDEIWYWDDVLSSYLKSCLYATQIAPARAWSRAKEVYDVVCEQIRNIHLQQQSEIEAAQSGASLSEGMSQKWSQFYSIVRQSMDETSVSNLRRKVLSPVDLCRAEARRKRAELQKLRETIAAALGILVDEGLAFDRKAEEDKGLESRLMVADSTLVDSIALMHAILTNSVETNEPLSVFEDSVFKVARDVRSAFSTTDSSKPKASSVAERLIQILDHSLLQHKTAVAKHVSENGRPSRIVRYWLPTLALLVSSPTILYVLVKRRDSIIDWIQNLGITVRDFWFNWVIEPIRKVIGTIRHDTNSEIAIMSRDSLKADRESLERMVVEFTLDNPSVAVGSPNVTDLQIADIRAKVREGDVTPILKAYEKGLRRPLVGAVSGDLVRSLLIQVQKTKVDLEVAISGIDSLLKSQELLFGFVGLAPGVVVSIGIVQYLRTVFGSRKGLRRGEKVRRIVRVLRNMDRILAAGATNPKGGLKYKDRGLLLCEAHVLRELATEVLPGDIQREFLEDLEDLTSVKNVVLQEKALQRIRWAYADWLGKK
;
A
#
# COMPACT_ATOMS: atom_id res chain seq x y z
N MET A 1 -22.22 -1.19 3.83
CA MET A 1 -22.49 -2.47 3.09
C MET A 1 -23.20 -3.51 3.95
N THR A 2 -22.65 -3.88 5.11
CA THR A 2 -23.40 -4.54 6.19
C THR A 2 -24.65 -3.73 6.54
N PHE A 3 -24.54 -2.39 6.49
CA PHE A 3 -25.66 -1.47 6.71
C PHE A 3 -26.71 -1.39 5.59
N LEU A 4 -26.34 -1.60 4.32
CA LEU A 4 -27.29 -1.63 3.20
C LEU A 4 -28.12 -2.93 3.20
N LEU A 5 -27.48 -4.02 3.60
CA LEU A 5 -28.16 -5.29 3.85
C LEU A 5 -28.92 -5.24 5.19
N THR A 6 -28.38 -4.68 6.27
CA THR A 6 -29.16 -4.52 7.51
C THR A 6 -30.27 -3.51 7.36
N ALA A 7 -30.18 -2.45 6.56
CA ALA A 7 -31.31 -1.55 6.30
C ALA A 7 -32.40 -2.22 5.45
N ARG A 8 -32.03 -3.12 4.52
CA ARG A 8 -32.99 -3.96 3.77
C ARG A 8 -33.54 -5.14 4.59
N ILE A 9 -32.77 -5.65 5.55
CA ILE A 9 -33.20 -6.68 6.52
C ILE A 9 -34.04 -6.04 7.63
N VAL A 10 -33.75 -4.80 8.04
CA VAL A 10 -34.53 -3.98 8.98
C VAL A 10 -35.80 -3.47 8.32
N GLY A 11 -35.85 -3.31 6.99
CA GLY A 11 -37.11 -3.11 6.26
C GLY A 11 -38.08 -4.30 6.36
N LEU A 12 -37.62 -5.46 6.84
CA LEU A 12 -38.44 -6.63 7.19
C LEU A 12 -38.73 -6.72 8.70
N GLU A 13 -38.18 -5.84 9.54
CA GLU A 13 -38.56 -5.69 10.96
C GLU A 13 -39.35 -4.37 11.14
N PRO A 14 -40.61 -4.40 11.60
CA PRO A 14 -41.26 -3.18 12.03
C PRO A 14 -40.48 -2.60 13.22
N GLY A 15 -40.07 -1.34 13.07
CA GLY A 15 -39.32 -0.47 13.99
C GLY A 15 -39.05 -0.97 15.41
N LEU A 16 -37.77 -1.12 15.74
CA LEU A 16 -37.28 -1.22 17.11
C LEU A 16 -36.01 -0.39 17.27
N THR A 17 -36.18 0.92 17.45
CA THR A 17 -35.20 1.76 18.15
C THR A 17 -35.92 2.64 19.17
N GLN A 18 -35.81 2.21 20.42
CA GLN A 18 -35.80 2.96 21.68
C GLN A 18 -36.53 4.31 21.73
N ASP A 19 -37.63 4.33 22.49
CA ASP A 19 -37.89 5.36 23.50
C ASP A 19 -38.58 4.72 24.71
N ALA A 20 -38.30 5.26 25.89
CA ALA A 20 -38.59 4.70 27.21
C ALA A 20 -40.04 4.91 27.69
N GLU A 21 -40.46 4.03 28.61
CA GLU A 21 -41.57 4.19 29.58
C GLU A 21 -42.99 4.46 29.04
N HIS A 22 -43.75 3.40 28.76
CA HIS A 22 -45.11 3.26 29.31
C HIS A 22 -45.63 1.81 29.22
N ASP A 23 -46.10 1.30 30.37
CA ASP A 23 -46.88 0.07 30.49
C ASP A 23 -48.19 0.18 29.70
N GLN A 24 -48.31 -0.50 28.55
CA GLN A 24 -49.55 -1.10 28.04
C GLN A 24 -49.23 -2.32 27.15
N PRO A 25 -49.99 -3.42 27.22
CA PRO A 25 -49.74 -4.59 26.40
C PRO A 25 -50.28 -4.34 24.98
N GLU A 26 -49.41 -3.98 24.04
CA GLU A 26 -49.76 -3.86 22.61
C GLU A 26 -50.06 -5.24 22.00
N THR A 27 -51.31 -5.64 22.14
CA THR A 27 -51.98 -6.70 21.39
C THR A 27 -52.44 -6.09 20.06
N GLY A 28 -51.58 -6.14 19.04
CA GLY A 28 -51.87 -5.48 17.74
C GLY A 28 -51.51 -6.23 16.47
N LEU A 29 -50.77 -7.34 16.50
CA LEU A 29 -50.27 -8.00 15.28
C LEU A 29 -50.47 -9.52 15.22
N LEU A 30 -51.27 -10.10 16.14
CA LEU A 30 -51.58 -11.53 16.18
C LEU A 30 -53.08 -11.83 16.38
N THR A 31 -53.96 -10.91 16.03
CA THR A 31 -55.42 -11.07 16.19
C THR A 31 -56.16 -10.92 14.86
N ALA A 32 -55.84 -11.79 13.91
CA ALA A 32 -56.79 -12.17 12.86
C ALA A 32 -56.42 -13.56 12.32
N VAL A 33 -57.05 -14.58 12.94
CA VAL A 33 -57.25 -15.99 12.54
C VAL A 33 -56.81 -16.91 13.68
N SER A 34 -57.81 -17.33 14.45
CA SER A 34 -57.70 -18.23 15.59
C SER A 34 -57.60 -19.68 15.12
N GLU A 35 -56.39 -20.21 15.01
CA GLU A 35 -56.10 -21.65 15.08
C GLU A 35 -54.94 -21.89 16.07
N PRO A 36 -54.95 -22.99 16.84
CA PRO A 36 -53.92 -23.24 17.86
C PRO A 36 -52.54 -23.47 17.21
N PRO A 37 -51.43 -23.06 17.86
CA PRO A 37 -50.09 -23.29 17.32
C PRO A 37 -49.83 -24.80 17.23
N SER A 38 -49.66 -25.31 16.01
CA SER A 38 -49.18 -26.67 15.78
C SER A 38 -47.72 -26.76 16.26
N PRO A 39 -47.26 -27.88 16.85
CA PRO A 39 -45.84 -28.08 17.21
C PRO A 39 -44.90 -27.91 16.01
N ARG A 40 -45.45 -28.07 14.79
CA ARG A 40 -44.81 -27.85 13.50
C ARG A 40 -44.52 -26.37 13.21
N ALA A 41 -45.47 -25.47 13.48
CA ALA A 41 -45.25 -24.04 13.32
C ALA A 41 -44.12 -23.52 14.24
N ASP A 42 -44.01 -24.08 15.45
CA ASP A 42 -42.93 -23.75 16.39
C ASP A 42 -41.56 -24.23 15.93
N GLU A 43 -41.48 -25.41 15.28
CA GLU A 43 -40.23 -25.92 14.69
C GLU A 43 -39.78 -25.06 13.50
N LEU A 44 -40.70 -24.72 12.59
CA LEU A 44 -40.43 -23.83 11.46
C LEU A 44 -40.00 -22.43 11.92
N LEU A 45 -40.63 -21.88 12.96
CA LEU A 45 -40.22 -20.61 13.57
C LEU A 45 -38.85 -20.69 14.24
N ARG A 46 -38.49 -21.82 14.85
CA ARG A 46 -37.12 -22.04 15.39
C ARG A 46 -36.09 -22.05 14.26
N ILE A 47 -36.37 -22.75 13.16
CA ILE A 47 -35.48 -22.80 11.99
C ILE A 47 -35.36 -21.41 11.36
N ALA A 48 -36.47 -20.68 11.21
CA ALA A 48 -36.47 -19.30 10.73
C ALA A 48 -35.68 -18.35 11.66
N ARG A 49 -35.70 -18.57 12.98
CA ARG A 49 -34.86 -17.83 13.95
C ARG A 49 -33.37 -18.13 13.77
N ILE A 50 -33.01 -19.39 13.52
CA ILE A 50 -31.62 -19.81 13.25
C ILE A 50 -31.11 -19.19 11.94
N LEU A 51 -31.94 -19.11 10.90
CA LEU A 51 -31.63 -18.44 9.63
C LEU A 51 -31.43 -16.92 9.77
N SER A 52 -32.04 -16.29 10.77
CA SER A 52 -31.83 -14.86 11.08
C SER A 52 -30.62 -14.60 11.98
N THR A 53 -30.12 -15.58 12.74
CA THR A 53 -28.93 -15.38 13.56
C THR A 53 -27.66 -15.39 12.70
N ALA A 54 -26.96 -14.26 12.68
CA ALA A 54 -25.61 -14.17 12.11
C ALA A 54 -24.67 -15.16 12.81
N SER A 55 -23.79 -15.82 12.05
CA SER A 55 -22.82 -16.77 12.60
C SER A 55 -21.81 -16.04 13.50
N ARG A 56 -21.32 -16.72 14.55
CA ARG A 56 -20.28 -16.19 15.46
C ARG A 56 -18.97 -15.79 14.74
N SER A 57 -18.77 -16.23 13.50
CA SER A 57 -17.59 -15.97 12.67
C SER A 57 -17.84 -15.10 11.43
N GLY A 58 -19.09 -14.65 11.18
CA GLY A 58 -19.41 -13.84 10.00
C GLY A 58 -20.90 -13.52 9.87
N THR A 59 -21.22 -12.48 9.09
CA THR A 59 -22.60 -11.97 8.91
C THR A 59 -23.55 -12.93 8.18
N PHE A 60 -23.04 -13.96 7.51
CA PHE A 60 -23.84 -14.92 6.73
C PHE A 60 -23.58 -16.37 7.17
N LEU A 61 -24.60 -17.22 7.08
CA LEU A 61 -24.47 -18.66 7.31
C LEU A 61 -23.78 -19.33 6.11
N PRO A 62 -22.99 -20.40 6.30
CA PRO A 62 -22.38 -21.11 5.19
C PRO A 62 -23.46 -21.76 4.30
N PRO A 63 -23.23 -21.85 2.97
CA PRO A 63 -24.23 -22.32 2.01
C PRO A 63 -24.68 -23.76 2.29
N SER A 64 -23.80 -24.61 2.82
CA SER A 64 -24.12 -25.97 3.25
C SER A 64 -25.09 -26.02 4.43
N ARG A 65 -25.02 -25.05 5.36
CA ARG A 65 -25.93 -24.97 6.50
C ARG A 65 -27.29 -24.45 6.09
N ILE A 66 -27.35 -23.49 5.17
CA ILE A 66 -28.61 -22.99 4.60
C ILE A 66 -29.33 -24.11 3.84
N LYS A 67 -28.58 -24.90 3.05
CA LYS A 67 -29.09 -26.09 2.36
C LYS A 67 -29.70 -27.10 3.33
N GLN A 68 -28.95 -27.50 4.36
CA GLN A 68 -29.46 -28.43 5.40
C GLN A 68 -30.76 -27.92 6.02
N LEU A 69 -30.81 -26.64 6.40
CA LEU A 69 -32.00 -26.06 7.02
C LEU A 69 -33.21 -25.98 6.06
N LEU A 70 -32.99 -25.81 4.75
CA LEU A 70 -34.05 -25.83 3.73
C LEU A 70 -34.53 -27.26 3.41
N GLU A 71 -33.61 -28.23 3.37
CA GLU A 71 -33.90 -29.65 3.15
C GLU A 71 -34.67 -30.25 4.32
N ASP A 72 -34.30 -29.89 5.56
CA ASP A 72 -34.92 -30.37 6.79
C ASP A 72 -36.33 -29.78 7.04
N SER A 73 -36.63 -28.58 6.52
CA SER A 73 -37.89 -27.88 6.79
C SER A 73 -38.92 -27.99 5.68
N VAL A 74 -38.56 -27.58 4.45
CA VAL A 74 -39.54 -27.41 3.36
C VAL A 74 -39.71 -28.67 2.53
N LEU A 75 -38.62 -29.41 2.30
CA LEU A 75 -38.63 -30.64 1.49
C LEU A 75 -39.05 -31.88 2.28
N ALA A 76 -38.86 -31.88 3.60
CA ALA A 76 -39.39 -32.91 4.49
C ALA A 76 -40.93 -32.90 4.47
N THR A 77 -41.53 -31.70 4.50
CA THR A 77 -42.98 -31.46 4.43
C THR A 77 -43.61 -32.03 3.15
N GLU A 78 -43.04 -31.79 1.97
CA GLU A 78 -43.61 -32.30 0.70
C GLU A 78 -43.53 -33.84 0.61
N LYS A 79 -42.47 -34.45 1.16
CA LYS A 79 -42.33 -35.91 1.23
C LYS A 79 -43.29 -36.56 2.20
N GLU A 80 -43.61 -35.91 3.32
CA GLU A 80 -44.58 -36.38 4.30
C GLU A 80 -46.02 -36.25 3.78
N LEU A 81 -46.37 -35.12 3.15
CA LEU A 81 -47.67 -34.89 2.50
C LEU A 81 -47.91 -35.85 1.32
N ALA A 82 -46.88 -36.14 0.52
CA ALA A 82 -46.98 -37.11 -0.57
C ALA A 82 -47.14 -38.57 -0.09
N GLN A 83 -46.69 -38.89 1.13
CA GLN A 83 -46.80 -40.24 1.71
C GLN A 83 -48.12 -40.47 2.45
N GLN A 84 -48.74 -39.42 3.01
CA GLN A 84 -49.95 -39.57 3.83
C GLN A 84 -51.26 -39.44 3.06
N GLY A 85 -51.28 -38.89 1.84
CA GLY A 85 -52.48 -38.84 0.99
C GLY A 85 -53.67 -38.06 1.56
N GLU A 86 -53.54 -37.45 2.74
CA GLU A 86 -54.53 -36.56 3.34
C GLU A 86 -54.36 -35.16 2.75
N VAL A 87 -55.41 -34.67 2.08
CA VAL A 87 -55.59 -33.25 1.77
C VAL A 87 -55.91 -32.52 3.07
N GLY A 88 -54.92 -32.41 3.95
CA GLY A 88 -54.98 -31.50 5.08
C GLY A 88 -55.03 -30.08 4.52
N VAL A 89 -56.04 -29.32 4.93
CA VAL A 89 -56.06 -27.88 4.69
C VAL A 89 -54.83 -27.32 5.40
N GLU A 90 -53.73 -27.10 4.67
CA GLU A 90 -52.60 -26.34 5.20
C GLU A 90 -53.16 -25.02 5.70
N SER A 91 -53.07 -24.80 7.02
CA SER A 91 -53.48 -23.54 7.61
C SER A 91 -52.72 -22.42 6.91
N GLN A 92 -53.39 -21.32 6.57
CA GLN A 92 -52.77 -20.15 5.93
C GLN A 92 -51.52 -19.69 6.72
N TYR A 93 -51.55 -19.88 8.04
CA TYR A 93 -50.45 -19.61 8.95
C TYR A 93 -49.18 -20.45 8.68
N GLU A 94 -49.30 -21.74 8.34
CA GLU A 94 -48.13 -22.58 8.05
C GLU A 94 -47.48 -22.17 6.72
N ARG A 95 -48.28 -21.81 5.71
CA ARG A 95 -47.80 -21.29 4.43
C ARG A 95 -47.05 -19.96 4.59
N ASP A 96 -47.57 -19.07 5.43
CA ASP A 96 -46.93 -17.78 5.69
C ASP A 96 -45.56 -17.96 6.38
N ILE A 97 -45.43 -18.96 7.27
CA ILE A 97 -44.15 -19.30 7.91
C ILE A 97 -43.17 -19.93 6.90
N GLU A 98 -43.64 -20.79 5.99
CA GLU A 98 -42.81 -21.36 4.92
C GLU A 98 -42.27 -20.27 3.99
N TRP A 99 -43.11 -19.30 3.60
CA TRP A 99 -42.68 -18.14 2.82
C TRP A 99 -41.71 -17.23 3.58
N LEU A 100 -41.91 -17.03 4.89
CA LEU A 100 -40.96 -16.32 5.75
C LEU A 100 -39.60 -17.02 5.77
N LEU A 101 -39.57 -18.35 5.84
CA LEU A 101 -38.34 -19.15 5.83
C LEU A 101 -37.62 -19.04 4.48
N VAL A 102 -38.35 -19.16 3.37
CA VAL A 102 -37.81 -18.97 2.01
C VAL A 102 -37.31 -17.54 1.83
N ALA A 103 -38.02 -16.53 2.32
CA ALA A 103 -37.59 -15.13 2.28
C ALA A 103 -36.25 -14.94 2.99
N LYS A 104 -36.10 -15.46 4.21
CA LYS A 104 -34.85 -15.39 4.98
C LYS A 104 -33.71 -16.11 4.28
N ALA A 105 -33.95 -17.31 3.75
CA ALA A 105 -32.95 -18.08 3.01
C ALA A 105 -32.53 -17.38 1.70
N THR A 106 -33.47 -16.70 1.05
CA THR A 106 -33.24 -15.90 -0.17
C THR A 106 -32.35 -14.70 0.13
N VAL A 107 -32.61 -13.97 1.21
CA VAL A 107 -31.77 -12.85 1.65
C VAL A 107 -30.34 -13.29 2.00
N GLN A 108 -30.20 -14.42 2.69
CA GLN A 108 -28.88 -15.00 2.99
C GLN A 108 -28.14 -15.41 1.71
N THR A 109 -28.83 -16.11 0.79
CA THR A 109 -28.26 -16.52 -0.51
C THR A 109 -27.87 -15.32 -1.36
N TYR A 110 -28.70 -14.27 -1.37
CA TYR A 110 -28.41 -13.00 -2.03
C TYR A 110 -27.14 -12.37 -1.46
N GLY A 111 -26.99 -12.34 -0.13
CA GLY A 111 -25.78 -11.83 0.53
C GLY A 111 -24.52 -12.62 0.15
N ILE A 112 -24.61 -13.96 0.10
CA ILE A 112 -23.50 -14.84 -0.31
C ILE A 112 -23.13 -14.63 -1.78
N LEU A 113 -24.12 -14.47 -2.66
CA LEU A 113 -23.92 -14.19 -4.08
C LEU A 113 -23.22 -12.85 -4.29
N MET A 114 -23.73 -11.82 -3.61
CA MET A 114 -23.18 -10.47 -3.59
C MET A 114 -21.71 -10.49 -3.14
N ASN A 115 -21.41 -11.16 -2.01
CA ASN A 115 -20.03 -11.30 -1.53
C ASN A 115 -19.14 -12.08 -2.51
N THR A 116 -19.67 -13.13 -3.14
CA THR A 116 -18.96 -13.90 -4.16
C THR A 116 -18.54 -13.02 -5.35
N PHE A 117 -19.42 -12.14 -5.83
CA PHE A 117 -19.06 -11.22 -6.91
C PHE A 117 -17.97 -10.23 -6.47
N PHE A 118 -18.06 -9.65 -5.26
CA PHE A 118 -17.00 -8.78 -4.74
C PHE A 118 -15.65 -9.48 -4.58
N ASP A 119 -15.65 -10.69 -4.02
CA ASP A 119 -14.46 -11.52 -3.86
C ASP A 119 -13.79 -11.82 -5.21
N GLN A 120 -14.55 -11.87 -6.31
CA GLN A 120 -14.02 -12.05 -7.67
C GLN A 120 -13.54 -10.75 -8.31
N ILE A 121 -14.13 -9.60 -7.97
CA ILE A 121 -13.79 -8.29 -8.54
C ILE A 121 -12.39 -7.84 -8.13
N MET A 122 -11.97 -8.11 -6.90
CA MET A 122 -10.64 -7.70 -6.41
C MET A 122 -9.48 -8.34 -7.18
N PRO A 123 -9.37 -9.69 -7.30
CA PRO A 123 -8.31 -10.30 -8.09
C PRO A 123 -8.40 -9.88 -9.56
N LEU A 124 -9.61 -9.74 -10.12
CA LEU A 124 -9.81 -9.29 -11.49
C LEU A 124 -9.27 -7.86 -11.73
N SER A 125 -9.49 -6.96 -10.78
CA SER A 125 -8.98 -5.58 -10.84
C SER A 125 -7.45 -5.53 -10.75
N ASP A 126 -6.84 -6.39 -9.92
CA ASP A 126 -5.39 -6.55 -9.84
C ASP A 126 -4.78 -7.09 -11.15
N GLU A 127 -5.44 -8.03 -11.82
CA GLU A 127 -5.01 -8.53 -13.14
C GLU A 127 -5.11 -7.44 -14.23
N ILE A 128 -6.19 -6.64 -14.23
CA ILE A 128 -6.33 -5.49 -15.15
C ILE A 128 -5.22 -4.48 -14.90
N TRP A 129 -4.92 -4.17 -13.63
CA TRP A 129 -3.85 -3.24 -13.27
C TRP A 129 -2.46 -3.74 -13.63
N TYR A 130 -2.23 -5.06 -13.55
CA TYR A 130 -1.00 -5.66 -14.04
C TYR A 130 -0.81 -5.39 -15.54
N TRP A 131 -1.85 -5.61 -16.36
CA TRP A 131 -1.77 -5.33 -17.79
C TRP A 131 -1.62 -3.84 -18.10
N ASP A 132 -2.31 -2.97 -17.35
CA ASP A 132 -2.11 -1.52 -17.41
C ASP A 132 -0.65 -1.14 -17.12
N ASP A 133 -0.03 -1.77 -16.11
CA ASP A 133 1.37 -1.52 -15.76
C ASP A 133 2.33 -2.00 -16.85
N VAL A 134 2.09 -3.18 -17.44
CA VAL A 134 2.87 -3.70 -18.58
C VAL A 134 2.75 -2.78 -19.80
N LEU A 135 1.55 -2.26 -20.07
CA LEU A 135 1.29 -1.37 -21.20
C LEU A 135 1.78 0.07 -20.97
N SER A 136 1.92 0.50 -19.71
CA SER A 136 2.32 1.86 -19.33
C SER A 136 3.71 2.27 -19.82
N SER A 137 4.63 1.31 -19.95
CA SER A 137 6.02 1.57 -20.37
C SER A 137 6.51 0.53 -21.36
N TYR A 138 7.22 0.99 -22.39
CA TYR A 138 7.84 0.12 -23.38
C TYR A 138 8.89 -0.81 -22.75
N LEU A 139 9.60 -0.34 -21.71
CA LEU A 139 10.57 -1.17 -20.97
C LEU A 139 9.89 -2.35 -20.27
N LYS A 140 8.74 -2.11 -19.63
CA LYS A 140 7.96 -3.17 -18.97
C LYS A 140 7.36 -4.15 -19.98
N SER A 141 6.90 -3.66 -21.12
CA SER A 141 6.46 -4.50 -22.24
C SER A 141 7.61 -5.34 -22.83
N CYS A 142 8.82 -4.77 -22.91
CA CYS A 142 10.01 -5.49 -23.35
C CYS A 142 10.37 -6.60 -22.36
N LEU A 143 10.38 -6.31 -21.06
CA LEU A 143 10.59 -7.32 -20.01
C LEU A 143 9.57 -8.45 -20.09
N TYR A 144 8.29 -8.13 -20.30
CA TYR A 144 7.24 -9.12 -20.51
C TYR A 144 7.47 -9.95 -21.79
N ALA A 145 7.89 -9.32 -22.88
CA ALA A 145 8.25 -10.02 -24.12
C ALA A 145 9.42 -10.99 -23.91
N THR A 146 10.43 -10.59 -23.14
CA THR A 146 11.53 -11.48 -22.74
C THR A 146 11.04 -12.62 -21.85
N GLN A 147 10.14 -12.36 -20.89
CA GLN A 147 9.58 -13.38 -19.99
C GLN A 147 8.85 -14.49 -20.74
N ILE A 148 8.11 -14.17 -21.80
CA ILE A 148 7.29 -15.13 -22.54
C ILE A 148 7.99 -15.72 -23.78
N ALA A 149 9.14 -15.17 -24.17
CA ALA A 149 9.91 -15.64 -25.31
C ALA A 149 10.18 -17.16 -25.29
N PRO A 150 10.58 -17.81 -24.17
CA PRO A 150 10.83 -19.25 -24.15
C PRO A 150 9.57 -20.08 -24.42
N ALA A 151 8.45 -19.73 -23.79
CA ALA A 151 7.19 -20.44 -23.97
C ALA A 151 6.68 -20.35 -25.42
N ARG A 152 6.85 -19.19 -26.06
CA ARG A 152 6.51 -18.99 -27.48
C ARG A 152 7.48 -19.67 -28.43
N ALA A 153 8.77 -19.71 -28.11
CA ALA A 153 9.74 -20.46 -28.88
C ALA A 153 9.41 -21.95 -28.84
N TRP A 154 9.01 -22.47 -27.68
CA TRP A 154 8.55 -23.85 -27.52
C TRP A 154 7.25 -24.13 -28.27
N SER A 155 6.24 -23.26 -28.18
CA SER A 155 4.98 -23.46 -28.91
C SER A 155 5.20 -23.46 -30.41
N ARG A 156 6.03 -22.54 -30.93
CA ARG A 156 6.42 -22.53 -32.35
C ARG A 156 7.23 -23.75 -32.75
N ALA A 157 8.16 -24.19 -31.91
CA ALA A 157 8.92 -25.42 -32.17
C ALA A 157 7.99 -26.64 -32.23
N LYS A 158 6.95 -26.69 -31.38
CA LYS A 158 5.92 -27.71 -31.42
C LYS A 158 5.06 -27.63 -32.68
N GLU A 159 4.59 -26.44 -33.06
CA GLU A 159 3.82 -26.24 -34.31
C GLU A 159 4.62 -26.71 -35.53
N VAL A 160 5.90 -26.36 -35.61
CA VAL A 160 6.80 -26.83 -36.68
C VAL A 160 6.99 -28.35 -36.60
N TYR A 161 7.17 -28.91 -35.40
CA TYR A 161 7.29 -30.36 -35.22
C TYR A 161 6.03 -31.11 -35.68
N ASP A 162 4.84 -30.63 -35.30
CA ASP A 162 3.57 -31.24 -35.66
C ASP A 162 3.36 -31.18 -37.19
N VAL A 163 3.63 -30.04 -37.84
CA VAL A 163 3.58 -29.90 -39.31
C VAL A 163 4.58 -30.83 -40.01
N VAL A 164 5.82 -30.92 -39.50
CA VAL A 164 6.85 -31.80 -40.05
C VAL A 164 6.45 -33.27 -39.88
N CYS A 165 5.89 -33.66 -38.73
CA CYS A 165 5.39 -35.01 -38.50
C CYS A 165 4.21 -35.35 -39.41
N GLU A 166 3.26 -34.42 -39.62
CA GLU A 166 2.16 -34.62 -40.55
C GLU A 166 2.63 -34.76 -41.99
N GLN A 167 3.59 -33.93 -42.43
CA GLN A 167 4.19 -34.03 -43.77
C GLN A 167 4.96 -35.35 -43.95
N ILE A 168 5.75 -35.78 -42.96
CA ILE A 168 6.46 -37.07 -43.00
C ILE A 168 5.47 -38.24 -43.03
N ARG A 169 4.37 -38.16 -42.27
CA ARG A 169 3.30 -39.18 -42.31
C ARG A 169 2.66 -39.26 -43.69
N ASN A 170 2.35 -38.11 -44.31
CA ASN A 170 1.76 -38.06 -45.64
C ASN A 170 2.71 -38.61 -46.71
N ILE A 171 4.01 -38.30 -46.62
CA ILE A 171 5.03 -38.87 -47.51
C ILE A 171 5.15 -40.38 -47.31
N HIS A 172 5.13 -40.88 -46.07
CA HIS A 172 5.19 -42.31 -45.80
C HIS A 172 3.97 -43.06 -46.36
N LEU A 173 2.77 -42.47 -46.27
CA LEU A 173 1.55 -43.00 -46.88
C LEU A 173 1.61 -42.98 -48.41
N GLN A 174 2.20 -41.94 -49.00
CA GLN A 174 2.39 -41.82 -50.44
C GLN A 174 3.43 -42.83 -50.97
N GLN A 175 4.52 -43.04 -50.24
CA GLN A 175 5.53 -44.07 -50.52
C GLN A 175 4.95 -45.48 -50.36
N GLN A 176 4.03 -45.71 -49.42
CA GLN A 176 3.38 -47.01 -49.26
C GLN A 176 2.57 -47.42 -50.50
N SER A 177 2.00 -46.45 -51.23
CA SER A 177 1.33 -46.70 -52.51
C SER A 177 2.30 -46.98 -53.68
N GLU A 178 3.54 -46.47 -53.61
CA GLU A 178 4.59 -46.74 -54.60
C GLU A 178 5.42 -48.00 -54.27
N ILE A 179 5.49 -48.42 -53.00
CA ILE A 179 6.23 -49.61 -52.54
C ILE A 179 5.52 -50.92 -52.92
N GLU A 180 4.20 -50.92 -53.16
CA GLU A 180 3.53 -52.07 -53.81
C GLU A 180 3.96 -52.25 -55.28
N ALA A 181 4.53 -51.22 -55.93
CA ALA A 181 5.04 -51.29 -57.29
C ALA A 181 6.57 -51.56 -57.39
N ALA A 182 7.32 -51.47 -56.28
CA ALA A 182 8.78 -51.58 -56.29
C ALA A 182 9.30 -52.58 -55.24
N GLN A 183 8.90 -53.85 -55.37
CA GLN A 183 9.56 -54.96 -54.70
C GLN A 183 10.88 -55.32 -55.40
N SER A 184 11.96 -54.59 -55.11
CA SER A 184 13.32 -55.17 -55.14
C SER A 184 14.39 -54.20 -54.64
N GLY A 185 14.99 -54.54 -53.50
CA GLY A 185 16.42 -54.32 -53.25
C GLY A 185 16.87 -52.99 -52.62
N ALA A 186 17.36 -53.11 -51.38
CA ALA A 186 18.63 -52.56 -50.87
C ALA A 186 18.62 -51.61 -49.66
N SER A 187 19.53 -51.96 -48.73
CA SER A 187 20.25 -51.21 -47.68
C SER A 187 19.48 -50.37 -46.63
N LEU A 188 19.34 -50.95 -45.43
CA LEU A 188 18.82 -50.32 -44.21
C LEU A 188 19.79 -49.29 -43.56
N SER A 189 21.06 -49.25 -43.92
CA SER A 189 22.09 -48.42 -43.23
C SER A 189 22.49 -47.13 -43.95
N GLU A 190 22.33 -47.01 -45.28
CA GLU A 190 22.58 -45.75 -46.03
C GLU A 190 21.38 -44.79 -45.98
N GLY A 191 20.18 -45.30 -45.68
CA GLY A 191 18.96 -44.51 -45.63
C GLY A 191 18.87 -43.51 -44.46
N MET A 192 19.62 -43.66 -43.38
CA MET A 192 19.51 -42.72 -42.24
C MET A 192 20.05 -41.34 -42.57
N SER A 193 21.23 -41.23 -43.19
CA SER A 193 21.82 -39.93 -43.58
C SER A 193 20.93 -39.21 -44.61
N GLN A 194 20.38 -39.97 -45.56
CA GLN A 194 19.45 -39.45 -46.58
C GLN A 194 18.09 -39.04 -45.97
N LYS A 195 17.58 -39.78 -44.97
CA LYS A 195 16.40 -39.39 -44.18
C LYS A 195 16.65 -38.13 -43.36
N TRP A 196 17.85 -37.96 -42.79
CA TRP A 196 18.23 -36.74 -42.06
C TRP A 196 18.35 -35.54 -42.99
N SER A 197 18.97 -35.69 -44.18
CA SER A 197 19.05 -34.58 -45.14
C SER A 197 17.68 -34.20 -45.69
N GLN A 198 16.80 -35.17 -45.94
CA GLN A 198 15.39 -34.95 -46.29
C GLN A 198 14.63 -34.27 -45.15
N PHE A 199 14.85 -34.68 -43.91
CA PHE A 199 14.28 -34.02 -42.72
C PHE A 199 14.73 -32.56 -42.63
N TYR A 200 16.03 -32.28 -42.76
CA TYR A 200 16.54 -30.91 -42.74
C TYR A 200 16.03 -30.08 -43.92
N SER A 201 15.85 -30.66 -45.11
CA SER A 201 15.26 -29.93 -46.24
C SER A 201 13.77 -29.64 -46.03
N ILE A 202 13.02 -30.56 -45.42
CA ILE A 202 11.60 -30.35 -45.08
C ILE A 202 11.46 -29.31 -43.97
N VAL A 203 12.28 -29.38 -42.91
CA VAL A 203 12.33 -28.36 -41.86
C VAL A 203 12.71 -27.00 -42.45
N ARG A 204 13.69 -26.95 -43.35
CA ARG A 204 14.09 -25.71 -44.02
C ARG A 204 12.98 -25.15 -44.92
N GLN A 205 12.31 -26.00 -45.69
CA GLN A 205 11.22 -25.59 -46.59
C GLN A 205 9.98 -25.14 -45.81
N SER A 206 9.58 -25.88 -44.79
CA SER A 206 8.50 -25.49 -43.86
C SER A 206 8.84 -24.22 -43.09
N MET A 207 10.10 -24.06 -42.66
CA MET A 207 10.57 -22.80 -42.10
C MET A 207 10.47 -21.68 -43.11
N ASP A 208 10.94 -21.83 -44.36
CA ASP A 208 10.92 -20.74 -45.35
C ASP A 208 9.49 -20.37 -45.80
N GLU A 209 8.59 -21.35 -45.99
CA GLU A 209 7.18 -21.11 -46.37
C GLU A 209 6.37 -20.45 -45.23
N THR A 210 6.61 -20.87 -43.99
CA THR A 210 5.90 -20.34 -42.80
C THR A 210 6.54 -19.05 -42.26
N SER A 211 7.86 -18.87 -42.42
CA SER A 211 8.64 -17.76 -41.88
C SER A 211 8.57 -16.52 -42.77
N VAL A 212 8.77 -16.64 -44.08
CA VAL A 212 8.95 -15.44 -44.95
C VAL A 212 7.62 -14.73 -45.24
N SER A 213 6.54 -15.48 -45.43
CA SER A 213 5.19 -14.93 -45.67
C SER A 213 4.58 -14.29 -44.42
N ASN A 214 4.80 -14.89 -43.25
CA ASN A 214 4.33 -14.37 -41.97
C ASN A 214 5.27 -13.31 -41.38
N LEU A 215 6.60 -13.36 -41.54
CA LEU A 215 7.48 -12.28 -41.09
C LEU A 215 7.15 -10.97 -41.80
N ARG A 216 6.90 -11.01 -43.12
CA ARG A 216 6.69 -9.79 -43.92
C ARG A 216 5.37 -9.08 -43.62
N ARG A 217 4.32 -9.80 -43.18
CA ARG A 217 3.06 -9.21 -42.68
C ARG A 217 3.11 -8.85 -41.19
N LYS A 218 4.13 -9.29 -40.46
CA LYS A 218 4.23 -9.26 -38.99
C LYS A 218 5.53 -8.57 -38.53
N VAL A 219 6.06 -7.64 -39.35
CA VAL A 219 7.09 -6.64 -38.99
C VAL A 219 6.48 -5.56 -38.09
N LEU A 220 5.75 -5.99 -37.06
CA LEU A 220 5.58 -5.23 -35.84
C LEU A 220 6.60 -5.85 -34.88
N SER A 221 7.31 -5.03 -34.11
CA SER A 221 8.33 -5.51 -33.16
C SER A 221 7.77 -6.69 -32.37
N PRO A 222 8.56 -7.71 -31.99
CA PRO A 222 8.09 -8.79 -31.11
C PRO A 222 7.44 -8.24 -29.82
N VAL A 223 7.81 -7.02 -29.42
CA VAL A 223 7.20 -6.25 -28.33
C VAL A 223 5.80 -5.74 -28.68
N ASP A 224 5.55 -5.31 -29.92
CA ASP A 224 4.24 -4.83 -30.37
C ASP A 224 3.21 -5.95 -30.45
N LEU A 225 3.63 -7.17 -30.84
CA LEU A 225 2.78 -8.36 -30.74
C LEU A 225 2.42 -8.67 -29.29
N CYS A 226 3.40 -8.59 -28.37
CA CYS A 226 3.13 -8.72 -26.93
C CYS A 226 2.17 -7.65 -26.42
N ARG A 227 2.30 -6.40 -26.87
CA ARG A 227 1.40 -5.29 -26.50
C ARG A 227 0.01 -5.48 -27.09
N ALA A 228 -0.13 -6.00 -28.30
CA ALA A 228 -1.42 -6.32 -28.90
C ALA A 228 -2.12 -7.45 -28.13
N GLU A 229 -1.39 -8.52 -27.78
CA GLU A 229 -1.92 -9.61 -26.94
C GLU A 229 -2.31 -9.11 -25.54
N ALA A 230 -1.46 -8.31 -24.90
CA ALA A 230 -1.75 -7.71 -23.59
C ALA A 230 -2.99 -6.81 -23.64
N ARG A 231 -3.17 -6.02 -24.71
CA ARG A 231 -4.40 -5.23 -24.92
C ARG A 231 -5.63 -6.12 -25.08
N ARG A 232 -5.53 -7.20 -25.83
CA ARG A 232 -6.62 -8.17 -26.00
C ARG A 232 -6.99 -8.84 -24.67
N LYS A 233 -6.02 -9.39 -23.95
CA LYS A 233 -6.23 -10.01 -22.64
C LYS A 233 -6.82 -9.04 -21.62
N ARG A 234 -6.31 -7.81 -21.58
CA ARG A 234 -6.91 -6.73 -20.78
C ARG A 234 -8.36 -6.45 -21.18
N ALA A 235 -8.66 -6.36 -22.48
CA ALA A 235 -10.01 -6.07 -22.95
C ALA A 235 -10.99 -7.20 -22.58
N GLU A 236 -10.55 -8.46 -22.66
CA GLU A 236 -11.33 -9.62 -22.24
C GLU A 236 -11.59 -9.63 -20.73
N LEU A 237 -10.57 -9.33 -19.90
CA LEU A 237 -10.76 -9.18 -18.44
C LEU A 237 -11.64 -7.99 -18.07
N GLN A 238 -11.51 -6.87 -18.80
CA GLN A 238 -12.36 -5.70 -18.60
C GLN A 238 -13.81 -6.01 -18.97
N LYS A 239 -14.03 -6.76 -20.05
CA LYS A 239 -15.37 -7.23 -20.43
C LYS A 239 -15.98 -8.11 -19.35
N LEU A 240 -15.22 -9.07 -18.81
CA LEU A 240 -15.66 -9.91 -17.69
C LEU A 240 -16.00 -9.09 -16.44
N ARG A 241 -15.21 -8.05 -16.15
CA ARG A 241 -15.50 -7.14 -15.04
C ARG A 241 -16.80 -6.37 -15.28
N GLU A 242 -17.00 -5.91 -16.51
CA GLU A 242 -18.22 -5.19 -16.90
C GLU A 242 -19.46 -6.08 -16.87
N THR A 243 -19.37 -7.37 -17.22
CA THR A 243 -20.49 -8.32 -17.11
C THR A 243 -20.82 -8.64 -15.64
N ILE A 244 -19.81 -8.90 -14.80
CA ILE A 244 -20.01 -9.10 -13.36
C ILE A 244 -20.59 -7.84 -12.72
N ALA A 245 -20.11 -6.65 -13.11
CA ALA A 245 -20.65 -5.39 -12.64
C ALA A 245 -22.10 -5.18 -13.11
N ALA A 246 -22.44 -5.48 -14.37
CA ALA A 246 -23.82 -5.38 -14.85
C ALA A 246 -24.75 -6.35 -14.09
N ALA A 247 -24.32 -7.59 -13.88
CA ALA A 247 -25.01 -8.57 -13.04
C ALA A 247 -25.25 -8.04 -11.62
N LEU A 248 -24.23 -7.45 -11.00
CA LEU A 248 -24.30 -6.82 -9.68
C LEU A 248 -25.30 -5.65 -9.65
N GLY A 249 -25.28 -4.81 -10.69
CA GLY A 249 -26.18 -3.67 -10.82
C GLY A 249 -27.64 -4.09 -10.99
N ILE A 250 -27.92 -5.10 -11.82
CA ILE A 250 -29.26 -5.71 -11.97
C ILE A 250 -29.71 -6.27 -10.62
N LEU A 251 -28.82 -6.98 -9.92
CA LEU A 251 -29.13 -7.60 -8.63
C LEU A 251 -29.48 -6.55 -7.56
N VAL A 252 -28.77 -5.41 -7.52
CA VAL A 252 -29.02 -4.34 -6.53
C VAL A 252 -30.30 -3.55 -6.84
N ASP A 253 -30.63 -3.34 -8.12
CA ASP A 253 -31.76 -2.51 -8.52
C ASP A 253 -33.08 -3.30 -8.61
N GLU A 254 -33.04 -4.53 -9.13
CA GLU A 254 -34.22 -5.38 -9.31
C GLU A 254 -34.35 -6.48 -8.24
N GLY A 255 -33.25 -6.91 -7.61
CA GLY A 255 -33.28 -7.92 -6.55
C GLY A 255 -33.79 -7.35 -5.23
N LEU A 256 -34.72 -8.06 -4.58
CA LEU A 256 -35.29 -7.73 -3.26
C LEU A 256 -35.85 -6.29 -3.18
N ALA A 257 -36.47 -5.81 -4.26
CA ALA A 257 -37.06 -4.48 -4.36
C ALA A 257 -38.46 -4.39 -3.71
N PHE A 258 -38.57 -4.77 -2.43
CA PHE A 258 -39.83 -4.75 -1.66
C PHE A 258 -40.43 -3.33 -1.59
N ASP A 259 -39.57 -2.33 -1.37
CA ASP A 259 -39.93 -0.91 -1.20
C ASP A 259 -40.43 -0.23 -2.49
N ARG A 260 -39.98 -0.70 -3.66
CA ARG A 260 -40.38 -0.12 -4.97
C ARG A 260 -41.74 -0.63 -5.47
N LYS A 261 -42.11 -1.85 -5.08
CA LYS A 261 -43.32 -2.54 -5.54
C LYS A 261 -44.48 -2.46 -4.53
N ALA A 262 -44.20 -2.05 -3.29
CA ALA A 262 -45.23 -1.75 -2.29
C ALA A 262 -45.81 -0.35 -2.56
N GLU A 263 -46.86 -0.27 -3.38
CA GLU A 263 -47.69 0.95 -3.40
C GLU A 263 -48.33 1.14 -2.01
N GLU A 264 -48.26 2.36 -1.49
CA GLU A 264 -48.61 2.69 -0.08
C GLU A 264 -50.07 2.36 0.28
N ASP A 265 -50.97 2.18 -0.69
CA ASP A 265 -52.43 2.13 -0.50
C ASP A 265 -53.10 0.74 -0.54
N LYS A 266 -52.35 -0.37 -0.48
CA LYS A 266 -52.94 -1.73 -0.55
C LYS A 266 -52.84 -2.52 0.76
N GLY A 267 -53.89 -3.27 1.10
CA GLY A 267 -54.04 -4.05 2.35
C GLY A 267 -53.00 -5.17 2.54
N LEU A 268 -52.89 -5.70 3.77
CA LEU A 268 -51.83 -6.64 4.20
C LEU A 268 -51.64 -7.85 3.27
N GLU A 269 -52.72 -8.48 2.82
CA GLU A 269 -52.68 -9.66 1.94
C GLU A 269 -52.07 -9.35 0.56
N SER A 270 -52.33 -8.15 0.03
CA SER A 270 -51.73 -7.71 -1.23
C SER A 270 -50.24 -7.40 -1.10
N ARG A 271 -49.79 -6.93 0.08
CA ARG A 271 -48.38 -6.70 0.37
C ARG A 271 -47.61 -8.02 0.48
N LEU A 272 -48.21 -9.03 1.11
CA LEU A 272 -47.66 -10.39 1.16
C LEU A 272 -47.57 -11.03 -0.23
N MET A 273 -48.63 -10.93 -1.04
CA MET A 273 -48.62 -11.42 -2.42
C MET A 273 -47.58 -10.71 -3.29
N VAL A 274 -47.38 -9.40 -3.09
CA VAL A 274 -46.31 -8.65 -3.76
C VAL A 274 -44.95 -9.16 -3.28
N ALA A 275 -44.74 -9.36 -1.98
CA ALA A 275 -43.49 -9.88 -1.43
C ALA A 275 -43.13 -11.26 -2.01
N ASP A 276 -44.07 -12.21 -2.06
CA ASP A 276 -43.85 -13.54 -2.62
C ASP A 276 -43.43 -13.46 -4.09
N SER A 277 -44.12 -12.61 -4.87
CA SER A 277 -43.76 -12.39 -6.28
C SER A 277 -42.37 -11.76 -6.44
N THR A 278 -41.97 -10.87 -5.53
CA THR A 278 -40.62 -10.26 -5.56
C THR A 278 -39.54 -11.25 -5.17
N LEU A 279 -39.83 -12.21 -4.29
CA LEU A 279 -38.91 -13.28 -3.91
C LEU A 279 -38.68 -14.21 -5.09
N VAL A 280 -39.75 -14.65 -5.75
CA VAL A 280 -39.65 -15.47 -6.97
C VAL A 280 -38.87 -14.75 -8.07
N ASP A 281 -39.16 -13.46 -8.30
CA ASP A 281 -38.41 -12.62 -9.24
C ASP A 281 -36.92 -12.57 -8.88
N SER A 282 -36.59 -12.36 -7.60
CA SER A 282 -35.19 -12.27 -7.15
C SER A 282 -34.42 -13.58 -7.30
N ILE A 283 -35.06 -14.73 -7.04
CA ILE A 283 -34.45 -16.05 -7.19
C ILE A 283 -34.25 -16.40 -8.67
N ALA A 284 -35.24 -16.09 -9.51
CA ALA A 284 -35.13 -16.25 -10.95
C ALA A 284 -33.99 -15.39 -11.53
N LEU A 285 -33.84 -14.15 -11.06
CA LEU A 285 -32.73 -13.27 -11.43
C LEU A 285 -31.37 -13.81 -10.95
N MET A 286 -31.25 -14.26 -9.70
CA MET A 286 -30.02 -14.87 -9.18
C MET A 286 -29.59 -16.08 -10.02
N HIS A 287 -30.55 -16.93 -10.39
CA HIS A 287 -30.29 -18.08 -11.26
C HIS A 287 -29.86 -17.64 -12.67
N ALA A 288 -30.60 -16.73 -13.31
CA ALA A 288 -30.32 -16.27 -14.66
C ALA A 288 -28.93 -15.61 -14.78
N ILE A 289 -28.55 -14.82 -13.78
CA ILE A 289 -27.24 -14.17 -13.71
C ILE A 289 -26.11 -15.20 -13.62
N LEU A 290 -26.24 -16.21 -12.76
CA LEU A 290 -25.20 -17.22 -12.56
C LEU A 290 -24.99 -18.09 -13.81
N THR A 291 -26.05 -18.36 -14.56
CA THR A 291 -26.00 -19.16 -15.79
C THR A 291 -25.43 -18.36 -16.98
N ASN A 292 -25.80 -17.09 -17.15
CA ASN A 292 -25.45 -16.32 -18.36
C ASN A 292 -24.12 -15.55 -18.28
N SER A 293 -23.53 -15.37 -17.10
CA SER A 293 -22.42 -14.42 -16.86
C SER A 293 -21.03 -14.87 -17.36
N VAL A 294 -20.90 -16.11 -17.84
CA VAL A 294 -19.62 -16.72 -18.20
C VAL A 294 -19.43 -16.88 -19.72
N GLU A 295 -20.51 -17.05 -20.49
CA GLU A 295 -20.40 -17.55 -21.88
C GLU A 295 -20.45 -16.49 -22.99
N THR A 296 -20.77 -15.22 -22.68
CA THR A 296 -21.17 -14.28 -23.74
C THR A 296 -19.99 -13.47 -24.33
N ASN A 297 -19.56 -13.88 -25.53
CA ASN A 297 -18.79 -13.01 -26.45
C ASN A 297 -19.62 -11.84 -27.02
N GLU A 298 -20.90 -11.77 -26.68
CA GLU A 298 -21.88 -10.79 -27.14
C GLU A 298 -21.75 -9.41 -26.48
N PRO A 299 -22.32 -8.35 -27.09
CA PRO A 299 -22.38 -7.02 -26.49
C PRO A 299 -23.23 -7.02 -25.22
N LEU A 300 -22.89 -6.12 -24.28
CA LEU A 300 -23.47 -6.09 -22.94
C LEU A 300 -24.99 -5.89 -22.90
N SER A 301 -25.58 -5.17 -23.85
CA SER A 301 -27.04 -5.00 -23.92
C SER A 301 -27.76 -6.32 -24.17
N VAL A 302 -27.17 -7.21 -24.98
CA VAL A 302 -27.73 -8.54 -25.26
C VAL A 302 -27.61 -9.45 -24.03
N PHE A 303 -26.57 -9.23 -23.20
CA PHE A 303 -26.48 -9.88 -21.90
C PHE A 303 -27.60 -9.44 -20.94
N GLU A 304 -27.89 -8.13 -20.83
CA GLU A 304 -28.99 -7.65 -19.99
C GLU A 304 -30.34 -8.27 -20.45
N ASP A 305 -30.61 -8.23 -21.76
CA ASP A 305 -31.83 -8.80 -22.33
C ASP A 305 -31.92 -10.33 -22.15
N SER A 306 -30.81 -11.05 -22.27
CA SER A 306 -30.78 -12.51 -22.08
C SER A 306 -31.00 -12.90 -20.62
N VAL A 307 -30.46 -12.14 -19.66
CA VAL A 307 -30.73 -12.33 -18.24
C VAL A 307 -32.21 -12.12 -17.94
N PHE A 308 -32.83 -11.04 -18.44
CA PHE A 308 -34.28 -10.82 -18.24
C PHE A 308 -35.16 -11.84 -18.96
N LYS A 309 -34.72 -12.38 -20.10
CA LYS A 309 -35.43 -13.47 -20.79
C LYS A 309 -35.38 -14.75 -19.96
N VAL A 310 -34.19 -15.20 -19.55
CA VAL A 310 -34.02 -16.41 -18.74
C VAL A 310 -34.72 -16.26 -17.39
N ALA A 311 -34.68 -15.09 -16.76
CA ALA A 311 -35.42 -14.83 -15.53
C ALA A 311 -36.94 -14.93 -15.73
N ARG A 312 -37.49 -14.43 -16.85
CA ARG A 312 -38.92 -14.60 -17.18
C ARG A 312 -39.29 -16.05 -17.46
N ASP A 313 -38.45 -16.79 -18.17
CA ASP A 313 -38.66 -18.20 -18.46
C ASP A 313 -38.69 -19.01 -17.15
N VAL A 314 -37.72 -18.78 -16.25
CA VAL A 314 -37.67 -19.39 -14.91
C VAL A 314 -38.87 -18.99 -14.06
N ARG A 315 -39.28 -17.71 -14.09
CA ARG A 315 -40.50 -17.25 -13.41
C ARG A 315 -41.74 -17.99 -13.92
N SER A 316 -41.86 -18.16 -15.24
CA SER A 316 -43.01 -18.82 -15.85
C SER A 316 -43.10 -20.30 -15.43
N ALA A 317 -41.96 -20.97 -15.22
CA ALA A 317 -41.92 -22.34 -14.73
C ALA A 317 -42.47 -22.51 -13.29
N PHE A 318 -42.45 -21.45 -12.47
CA PHE A 318 -43.09 -21.46 -11.14
C PHE A 318 -44.61 -21.28 -11.19
N SER A 319 -45.18 -20.87 -12.33
CA SER A 319 -46.61 -20.57 -12.50
C SER A 319 -47.41 -21.65 -13.23
N THR A 320 -46.76 -22.68 -13.79
CA THR A 320 -47.39 -23.71 -14.62
C THR A 320 -48.02 -24.88 -13.85
N THR A 321 -47.98 -24.88 -12.51
CA THR A 321 -48.50 -25.98 -11.66
C THR A 321 -49.90 -25.68 -11.13
N ASP A 322 -50.95 -25.78 -11.97
CA ASP A 322 -52.42 -25.89 -11.69
C ASP A 322 -53.08 -25.07 -10.56
N SER A 323 -52.34 -24.22 -9.86
CA SER A 323 -52.77 -23.36 -8.77
C SER A 323 -52.19 -21.98 -9.05
N SER A 324 -53.04 -20.96 -8.99
CA SER A 324 -52.71 -19.58 -9.36
C SER A 324 -51.64 -18.90 -8.47
N LYS A 325 -51.03 -19.64 -7.53
CA LYS A 325 -50.02 -19.15 -6.57
C LYS A 325 -48.78 -20.06 -6.62
N PRO A 326 -47.56 -19.49 -6.69
CA PRO A 326 -46.34 -20.27 -6.59
C PRO A 326 -46.28 -21.02 -5.25
N LYS A 327 -45.73 -22.23 -5.23
CA LYS A 327 -45.53 -23.01 -3.99
C LYS A 327 -44.13 -22.77 -3.41
N ALA A 328 -44.05 -22.56 -2.09
CA ALA A 328 -42.79 -22.30 -1.38
C ALA A 328 -41.75 -23.42 -1.56
N SER A 329 -42.19 -24.69 -1.70
CA SER A 329 -41.30 -25.85 -1.88
C SER A 329 -40.53 -25.84 -3.19
N SER A 330 -41.21 -25.55 -4.31
CA SER A 330 -40.58 -25.42 -5.63
C SER A 330 -39.51 -24.31 -5.66
N VAL A 331 -39.77 -23.22 -4.92
CA VAL A 331 -38.86 -22.08 -4.80
C VAL A 331 -37.65 -22.45 -3.94
N ALA A 332 -37.84 -23.18 -2.85
CA ALA A 332 -36.78 -23.70 -2.00
C ALA A 332 -35.88 -24.71 -2.72
N GLU A 333 -36.44 -25.62 -3.51
CA GLU A 333 -35.67 -26.58 -4.32
C GLU A 333 -34.77 -25.86 -5.32
N ARG A 334 -35.28 -24.82 -5.99
CA ARG A 334 -34.47 -24.02 -6.92
C ARG A 334 -33.39 -23.23 -6.19
N LEU A 335 -33.67 -22.73 -4.99
CA LEU A 335 -32.68 -22.05 -4.15
C LEU A 335 -31.54 -23.00 -3.74
N ILE A 336 -31.86 -24.26 -3.41
CA ILE A 336 -30.87 -25.31 -3.12
C ILE A 336 -30.02 -25.58 -4.36
N GLN A 337 -30.63 -25.71 -5.54
CA GLN A 337 -29.90 -25.92 -6.79
C GLN A 337 -28.96 -24.74 -7.12
N ILE A 338 -29.37 -23.51 -6.79
CA ILE A 338 -28.52 -22.33 -6.94
C ILE A 338 -27.29 -22.43 -6.05
N LEU A 339 -27.48 -22.75 -4.77
CA LEU A 339 -26.43 -22.87 -3.77
C LEU A 339 -25.44 -24.01 -4.04
N ASP A 340 -25.93 -25.14 -4.57
CA ASP A 340 -25.13 -26.35 -4.76
C ASP A 340 -24.31 -26.33 -6.06
N HIS A 341 -24.93 -25.94 -7.18
CA HIS A 341 -24.34 -26.11 -8.50
C HIS A 341 -23.98 -24.78 -9.18
N SER A 342 -24.93 -23.85 -9.28
CA SER A 342 -24.74 -22.65 -10.11
C SER A 342 -23.66 -21.69 -9.56
N LEU A 343 -23.56 -21.57 -8.24
CA LEU A 343 -22.55 -20.72 -7.61
C LEU A 343 -21.13 -21.29 -7.79
N LEU A 344 -20.98 -22.61 -7.61
CA LEU A 344 -19.68 -23.28 -7.76
C LEU A 344 -19.21 -23.27 -9.22
N GLN A 345 -20.10 -23.56 -10.17
CA GLN A 345 -19.82 -23.51 -11.60
C GLN A 345 -19.41 -22.11 -12.04
N HIS A 346 -20.12 -21.08 -11.58
CA HIS A 346 -19.76 -19.71 -11.87
C HIS A 346 -18.36 -19.37 -11.33
N LYS A 347 -18.05 -19.75 -10.08
CA LYS A 347 -16.72 -19.53 -9.48
C LYS A 347 -15.60 -20.18 -10.28
N THR A 348 -15.76 -21.45 -10.68
CA THR A 348 -14.71 -22.17 -11.42
C THR A 348 -14.55 -21.64 -12.84
N ALA A 349 -15.64 -21.25 -13.49
CA ALA A 349 -15.57 -20.73 -14.85
C ALA A 349 -14.98 -19.31 -14.91
N VAL A 350 -15.34 -18.43 -13.97
CA VAL A 350 -14.66 -17.13 -13.80
C VAL A 350 -13.18 -17.33 -13.48
N ALA A 351 -12.84 -18.24 -12.56
CA ALA A 351 -11.44 -18.53 -12.24
C ALA A 351 -10.66 -19.05 -13.45
N LYS A 352 -11.29 -19.87 -14.31
CA LYS A 352 -10.68 -20.36 -15.56
C LYS A 352 -10.42 -19.21 -16.53
N HIS A 353 -11.41 -18.36 -16.80
CA HIS A 353 -11.22 -17.18 -17.66
C HIS A 353 -10.17 -16.19 -17.13
N VAL A 354 -10.11 -15.99 -15.81
CA VAL A 354 -9.08 -15.16 -15.17
C VAL A 354 -7.71 -15.82 -15.29
N SER A 355 -7.60 -17.15 -15.22
CA SER A 355 -6.33 -17.86 -15.35
C SER A 355 -5.77 -17.83 -16.78
N GLU A 356 -6.63 -17.86 -17.80
CA GLU A 356 -6.26 -17.82 -19.21
C GLU A 356 -5.82 -16.42 -19.65
N ASN A 357 -6.50 -15.38 -19.15
CA ASN A 357 -6.29 -13.99 -19.55
C ASN A 357 -5.51 -13.13 -18.53
N GLY A 358 -5.31 -13.64 -17.33
CA GLY A 358 -4.56 -12.99 -16.25
C GLY A 358 -3.05 -13.04 -16.43
N ARG A 359 -2.33 -12.57 -15.41
CA ARG A 359 -0.86 -12.53 -15.40
C ARG A 359 -0.25 -13.93 -15.61
N PRO A 360 0.90 -14.00 -16.31
CA PRO A 360 1.60 -15.26 -16.48
C PRO A 360 2.04 -15.85 -15.13
N SER A 361 2.15 -17.17 -15.07
CA SER A 361 2.48 -17.90 -13.84
C SER A 361 3.80 -17.42 -13.21
N ARG A 362 3.97 -17.63 -11.90
CA ARG A 362 5.17 -17.19 -11.16
C ARG A 362 6.46 -17.73 -11.77
N ILE A 363 6.43 -18.95 -12.32
CA ILE A 363 7.56 -19.59 -12.99
C ILE A 363 7.97 -18.76 -14.22
N VAL A 364 7.01 -18.35 -15.06
CA VAL A 364 7.26 -17.51 -16.24
C VAL A 364 7.76 -16.11 -15.87
N ARG A 365 7.36 -15.57 -14.71
CA ARG A 365 7.82 -14.25 -14.27
C ARG A 365 9.24 -14.28 -13.69
N TYR A 366 9.59 -15.34 -12.96
CA TYR A 366 10.85 -15.42 -12.22
C TYR A 366 11.91 -16.29 -12.89
N TRP A 367 11.65 -16.95 -14.02
CA TRP A 367 12.65 -17.81 -14.68
C TRP A 367 13.95 -17.06 -14.99
N LEU A 368 13.89 -15.80 -15.39
CA LEU A 368 15.08 -15.03 -15.78
C LEU A 368 15.94 -14.67 -14.56
N PRO A 369 15.39 -14.12 -13.45
CA PRO A 369 16.13 -14.01 -12.19
C PRO A 369 16.59 -15.35 -11.63
N THR A 370 15.78 -16.41 -11.68
CA THR A 370 16.18 -17.72 -11.13
C THR A 370 17.27 -18.37 -11.96
N LEU A 371 17.23 -18.24 -13.29
CA LEU A 371 18.29 -18.74 -14.18
C LEU A 371 19.55 -17.91 -14.00
N ALA A 372 19.44 -16.59 -13.94
CA ALA A 372 20.58 -15.72 -13.65
C ALA A 372 21.20 -16.07 -12.28
N LEU A 373 20.38 -16.30 -11.25
CA LEU A 373 20.83 -16.71 -9.94
C LEU A 373 21.44 -18.12 -9.96
N LEU A 374 20.88 -19.06 -10.72
CA LEU A 374 21.38 -20.43 -10.82
C LEU A 374 22.70 -20.49 -11.60
N VAL A 375 22.83 -19.72 -12.69
CA VAL A 375 24.06 -19.61 -13.50
C VAL A 375 25.14 -18.81 -12.75
N SER A 376 24.76 -17.78 -11.99
CA SER A 376 25.70 -17.03 -11.15
C SER A 376 25.99 -17.69 -9.81
N SER A 377 25.21 -18.69 -9.39
CA SER A 377 25.38 -19.37 -8.10
C SER A 377 26.78 -19.96 -7.92
N PRO A 378 27.36 -20.71 -8.88
CA PRO A 378 28.73 -21.20 -8.77
C PRO A 378 29.77 -20.07 -8.67
N THR A 379 29.57 -18.96 -9.37
CA THR A 379 30.50 -17.81 -9.36
C THR A 379 30.39 -17.02 -8.06
N ILE A 380 29.17 -16.79 -7.57
CA ILE A 380 28.88 -16.15 -6.28
C ILE A 380 29.43 -17.00 -5.16
N LEU A 381 29.18 -18.32 -5.15
CA LEU A 381 29.77 -19.24 -4.18
C LEU A 381 31.29 -19.24 -4.29
N TYR A 382 31.88 -19.32 -5.49
CA TYR A 382 33.33 -19.27 -5.66
C TYR A 382 33.93 -17.98 -5.09
N VAL A 383 33.33 -16.82 -5.38
CA VAL A 383 33.80 -15.52 -4.86
C VAL A 383 33.60 -15.43 -3.35
N LEU A 384 32.44 -15.87 -2.83
CA LEU A 384 32.12 -15.84 -1.41
C LEU A 384 33.02 -16.78 -0.61
N VAL A 385 33.35 -17.95 -1.17
CA VAL A 385 34.24 -18.95 -0.56
C VAL A 385 35.71 -18.54 -0.64
N LYS A 386 36.15 -17.94 -1.75
CA LYS A 386 37.54 -17.50 -1.95
C LYS A 386 37.87 -16.19 -1.25
N ARG A 387 36.88 -15.32 -1.02
CA ARG A 387 37.05 -14.01 -0.36
C ARG A 387 36.50 -13.98 1.07
N ARG A 388 36.31 -15.12 1.74
CA ARG A 388 35.83 -15.17 3.14
C ARG A 388 36.71 -14.30 4.04
N ASP A 389 38.01 -14.44 3.91
CA ASP A 389 38.99 -13.68 4.70
C ASP A 389 38.88 -12.19 4.40
N SER A 390 38.77 -11.80 3.12
CA SER A 390 38.55 -10.39 2.76
C SER A 390 37.21 -9.84 3.27
N ILE A 391 36.14 -10.64 3.32
CA ILE A 391 34.84 -10.19 3.84
C ILE A 391 34.93 -9.99 5.35
N ILE A 392 35.60 -10.90 6.06
CA ILE A 392 35.86 -10.79 7.50
C ILE A 392 36.70 -9.54 7.77
N ASP A 393 37.78 -9.33 7.01
CA ASP A 393 38.61 -8.13 7.10
C ASP A 393 37.79 -6.86 6.82
N TRP A 394 36.93 -6.86 5.80
CA TRP A 394 36.06 -5.72 5.51
C TRP A 394 35.10 -5.43 6.67
N ILE A 395 34.49 -6.45 7.26
CA ILE A 395 33.58 -6.27 8.41
C ILE A 395 34.34 -5.77 9.64
N GLN A 396 35.52 -6.34 9.93
CA GLN A 396 36.36 -5.92 11.04
C GLN A 396 36.84 -4.47 10.85
N ASN A 397 37.35 -4.14 9.67
CA ASN A 397 37.81 -2.80 9.33
C ASN A 397 36.66 -1.79 9.34
N LEU A 398 35.47 -2.16 8.87
CA LEU A 398 34.27 -1.31 8.95
C LEU A 398 33.87 -1.09 10.42
N GLY A 399 33.92 -2.13 11.26
CA GLY A 399 33.68 -2.03 12.69
C GLY A 399 34.68 -1.13 13.41
N ILE A 400 35.98 -1.24 13.09
CA ILE A 400 37.03 -0.37 13.61
C ILE A 400 36.82 1.07 13.13
N THR A 401 36.54 1.27 11.84
CA THR A 401 36.30 2.60 11.27
C THR A 401 35.07 3.29 11.90
N VAL A 402 33.98 2.56 12.14
CA VAL A 402 32.79 3.11 12.80
C VAL A 402 33.09 3.46 14.26
N ARG A 403 33.86 2.61 14.96
CA ARG A 403 34.31 2.89 16.33
C ARG A 403 35.16 4.16 16.36
N ASP A 404 36.20 4.23 15.54
CA ASP A 404 37.14 5.34 15.50
C ASP A 404 36.46 6.64 15.08
N PHE A 405 35.53 6.57 14.12
CA PHE A 405 34.69 7.71 13.75
C PHE A 405 33.87 8.20 14.96
N TRP A 406 33.19 7.31 15.67
CA TRP A 406 32.34 7.71 16.81
C TRP A 406 33.17 8.26 17.99
N PHE A 407 34.30 7.62 18.32
CA PHE A 407 35.16 8.09 19.41
C PHE A 407 35.86 9.41 19.07
N ASN A 408 36.53 9.50 17.93
CA ASN A 408 37.36 10.66 17.60
C ASN A 408 36.55 11.87 17.12
N TRP A 409 35.41 11.66 16.44
CA TRP A 409 34.64 12.76 15.83
C TRP A 409 33.34 13.12 16.57
N VAL A 410 32.86 12.27 17.49
CA VAL A 410 31.64 12.56 18.27
C VAL A 410 31.98 12.67 19.76
N ILE A 411 32.53 11.61 20.36
CA ILE A 411 32.74 11.57 21.82
C ILE A 411 33.84 12.54 22.27
N GLU A 412 35.01 12.49 21.64
CA GLU A 412 36.16 13.29 22.07
C GLU A 412 35.94 14.80 21.92
N PRO A 413 35.35 15.31 20.82
CA PRO A 413 34.99 16.72 20.71
C PRO A 413 33.92 17.13 21.73
N ILE A 414 32.89 16.31 21.98
CA ILE A 414 31.89 16.59 23.03
C ILE A 414 32.55 16.65 24.41
N ARG A 415 33.48 15.73 24.70
CA ARG A 415 34.24 15.71 25.96
C ARG A 415 35.12 16.96 26.10
N LYS A 416 35.74 17.43 25.02
CA LYS A 416 36.50 18.70 25.00
C LYS A 416 35.58 19.89 25.26
N VAL A 417 34.45 19.99 24.56
CA VAL A 417 33.46 21.07 24.77
C VAL A 417 32.92 21.08 26.20
N ILE A 418 32.54 19.91 26.75
CA ILE A 418 32.09 19.78 28.15
C ILE A 418 33.22 20.17 29.12
N GLY A 419 34.47 19.80 28.79
CA GLY A 419 35.65 20.11 29.56
C GLY A 419 35.94 21.61 29.60
N THR A 420 35.82 22.31 28.47
CA THR A 420 36.01 23.77 28.38
C THR A 420 34.91 24.53 29.11
N ILE A 421 33.65 24.07 29.06
CA ILE A 421 32.52 24.68 29.78
C ILE A 421 32.61 24.43 31.30
N ARG A 422 33.12 23.27 31.71
CA ARG A 422 33.23 22.87 33.12
C ARG A 422 34.54 23.29 33.79
N HIS A 423 35.54 23.76 33.06
CA HIS A 423 36.76 24.29 33.66
C HIS A 423 36.46 25.57 34.42
N ASP A 424 36.48 25.46 35.74
CA ASP A 424 36.48 26.60 36.65
C ASP A 424 37.69 27.49 36.34
N THR A 425 37.45 28.79 36.32
CA THR A 425 38.36 29.89 35.94
C THR A 425 39.67 30.00 36.75
N ASN A 426 39.99 29.01 37.59
CA ASN A 426 41.05 29.03 38.59
C ASN A 426 42.12 27.94 38.42
N SER A 427 42.26 27.27 37.28
CA SER A 427 43.17 26.10 37.19
C SER A 427 44.49 26.37 36.45
N GLU A 428 45.55 26.42 37.25
CA GLU A 428 46.96 26.06 36.99
C GLU A 428 47.80 26.96 36.06
N ILE A 429 47.40 27.18 34.80
CA ILE A 429 48.25 27.90 33.82
C ILE A 429 48.17 29.43 34.01
N ALA A 430 46.98 29.93 34.37
CA ALA A 430 46.79 31.31 34.78
C ALA A 430 47.38 31.61 36.17
N ILE A 431 47.60 30.60 37.01
CA ILE A 431 48.15 30.80 38.36
C ILE A 431 49.67 31.02 38.29
N MET A 432 50.40 30.21 37.51
CA MET A 432 51.85 30.40 37.37
C MET A 432 52.22 31.75 36.73
N SER A 433 51.46 32.21 35.72
CA SER A 433 51.68 33.52 35.09
C SER A 433 51.23 34.68 35.98
N ARG A 434 50.20 34.51 36.82
CA ARG A 434 49.80 35.55 37.79
C ARG A 434 50.78 35.66 38.95
N ASP A 435 51.34 34.55 39.40
CA ASP A 435 52.34 34.55 40.47
C ASP A 435 53.69 35.09 39.98
N SER A 436 54.12 34.75 38.74
CA SER A 436 55.30 35.37 38.12
C SER A 436 55.10 36.87 37.91
N LEU A 437 53.94 37.26 37.38
CA LEU A 437 53.59 38.66 37.15
C LEU A 437 53.49 39.45 38.46
N LYS A 438 52.98 38.83 39.53
CA LYS A 438 52.91 39.44 40.86
C LYS A 438 54.30 39.64 41.45
N ALA A 439 55.16 38.63 41.36
CA ALA A 439 56.55 38.72 41.81
C ALA A 439 57.33 39.78 41.02
N ASP A 440 57.15 39.85 39.70
CA ASP A 440 57.81 40.83 38.85
C ASP A 440 57.27 42.26 39.07
N ARG A 441 55.97 42.43 39.32
CA ARG A 441 55.39 43.73 39.73
C ARG A 441 55.91 44.18 41.09
N GLU A 442 56.05 43.26 42.04
CA GLU A 442 56.62 43.56 43.36
C GLU A 442 58.11 43.89 43.27
N SER A 443 58.87 43.23 42.38
CA SER A 443 60.26 43.58 42.07
C SER A 443 60.36 44.98 41.48
N LEU A 444 59.50 45.31 40.50
CA LEU A 444 59.42 46.64 39.91
C LEU A 444 59.09 47.71 40.96
N GLU A 445 58.11 47.45 41.82
CA GLU A 445 57.72 48.33 42.92
C GLU A 445 58.90 48.65 43.84
N ARG A 446 59.66 47.64 44.26
CA ARG A 446 60.83 47.83 45.13
C ARG A 446 61.91 48.67 44.47
N MET A 447 62.28 48.37 43.22
CA MET A 447 63.32 49.13 42.53
C MET A 447 62.93 50.58 42.23
N VAL A 448 61.66 50.84 41.88
CA VAL A 448 61.19 52.21 41.63
C VAL A 448 61.23 53.01 42.93
N VAL A 449 60.74 52.44 44.03
CA VAL A 449 60.77 53.10 45.34
C VAL A 449 62.21 53.39 45.76
N GLU A 450 63.12 52.42 45.67
CA GLU A 450 64.54 52.64 45.99
C GLU A 450 65.18 53.71 45.09
N PHE A 451 64.90 53.70 43.78
CA PHE A 451 65.42 54.71 42.86
C PHE A 451 64.94 56.13 43.20
N THR A 452 63.68 56.27 43.63
CA THR A 452 63.12 57.57 44.03
C THR A 452 63.68 58.10 45.36
N LEU A 453 64.05 57.19 46.27
CA LEU A 453 64.69 57.52 47.55
C LEU A 453 66.14 57.98 47.37
N ASP A 454 66.88 57.30 46.49
CA ASP A 454 68.29 57.61 46.23
C ASP A 454 68.46 58.86 45.36
N ASN A 455 67.45 59.21 44.56
CA ASN A 455 67.47 60.37 43.65
C ASN A 455 66.28 61.35 43.86
N PRO A 456 66.15 61.97 45.04
CA PRO A 456 64.99 62.80 45.40
C PRO A 456 64.88 64.08 44.53
N SER A 457 66.02 64.63 44.13
CA SER A 457 66.11 65.85 43.30
C SER A 457 65.63 65.65 41.86
N VAL A 458 65.64 64.42 41.34
CA VAL A 458 65.29 64.09 39.96
C VAL A 458 63.87 63.52 39.86
N ALA A 459 63.43 62.78 40.88
CA ALA A 459 62.13 62.12 40.87
C ALA A 459 60.96 63.02 41.33
N VAL A 460 61.15 63.84 42.38
CA VAL A 460 60.07 64.60 43.04
C VAL A 460 60.31 66.12 43.00
N GLY A 461 61.52 66.57 42.64
CA GLY A 461 61.87 67.99 42.57
C GLY A 461 61.91 68.69 43.93
N SER A 462 61.94 67.92 45.03
CA SER A 462 62.03 68.40 46.42
C SER A 462 63.16 67.64 47.15
N PRO A 463 63.90 68.28 48.08
CA PRO A 463 65.08 67.68 48.70
C PRO A 463 64.78 66.60 49.76
N ASN A 464 63.57 66.55 50.31
CA ASN A 464 63.17 65.55 51.31
C ASN A 464 61.90 64.81 50.85
N VAL A 465 61.95 63.48 50.79
CA VAL A 465 60.82 62.61 50.44
C VAL A 465 59.97 62.35 51.69
N THR A 466 58.66 62.58 51.62
CA THR A 466 57.71 62.31 52.71
C THR A 466 57.03 60.95 52.52
N ASP A 467 56.73 60.22 53.59
CA ASP A 467 56.11 58.86 53.52
C ASP A 467 54.82 58.79 52.70
N LEU A 468 54.04 59.88 52.67
CA LEU A 468 52.83 59.99 51.84
C LEU A 468 53.12 59.98 50.33
N GLN A 469 54.28 60.50 49.90
CA GLN A 469 54.70 60.52 48.50
C GLN A 469 55.22 59.14 48.06
N ILE A 470 55.84 58.39 48.97
CA ILE A 470 56.28 57.02 48.71
C ILE A 470 55.07 56.10 48.47
N ALA A 471 54.00 56.28 49.26
CA ALA A 471 52.75 55.54 49.08
C ALA A 471 52.05 55.89 47.74
N ASP A 472 52.08 57.16 47.32
CA ASP A 472 51.55 57.60 46.02
C ASP A 472 52.36 57.05 44.84
N ILE A 473 53.70 57.06 44.94
CA ILE A 473 54.59 56.43 43.94
C ILE A 473 54.35 54.93 43.86
N ARG A 474 54.18 54.24 45.00
CA ARG A 474 53.83 52.83 45.05
C ARG A 474 52.49 52.53 44.36
N ALA A 475 51.48 53.38 44.58
CA ALA A 475 50.18 53.26 43.91
C ALA A 475 50.31 53.44 42.38
N LYS A 476 51.04 54.47 41.95
CA LYS A 476 51.31 54.76 40.53
C LYS A 476 52.10 53.64 39.85
N VAL A 477 53.08 53.05 40.53
CA VAL A 477 53.85 51.91 40.00
C VAL A 477 53.01 50.63 39.94
N ARG A 478 52.08 50.41 40.88
CA ARG A 478 51.07 49.34 40.80
C ARG A 478 50.16 49.49 39.58
N GLU A 479 49.84 50.73 39.21
CA GLU A 479 49.11 51.07 37.98
C GLU A 479 50.00 51.00 36.72
N GLY A 480 51.32 50.79 36.88
CA GLY A 480 52.28 50.63 35.80
C GLY A 480 52.91 51.93 35.30
N ASP A 481 52.70 53.05 36.01
CA ASP A 481 53.24 54.36 35.68
C ASP A 481 54.68 54.54 36.23
N VAL A 482 55.66 54.51 35.32
CA VAL A 482 57.10 54.70 35.59
C VAL A 482 57.62 56.08 35.15
N THR A 483 56.73 57.05 34.95
CA THR A 483 57.05 58.42 34.49
C THR A 483 58.18 59.13 35.28
N PRO A 484 58.31 58.99 36.60
CA PRO A 484 59.42 59.60 37.35
C PRO A 484 60.81 59.08 36.94
N ILE A 485 60.90 57.80 36.55
CA ILE A 485 62.15 57.16 36.13
C ILE A 485 62.48 57.54 34.68
N LEU A 486 61.45 57.70 33.83
CA LEU A 486 61.61 58.14 32.44
C LEU A 486 62.30 59.51 32.36
N LYS A 487 61.95 60.44 33.25
CA LYS A 487 62.65 61.75 33.34
C LYS A 487 64.12 61.63 33.72
N ALA A 488 64.44 60.70 34.63
CA ALA A 488 65.82 60.44 35.04
C ALA A 488 66.62 59.74 33.93
N TYR A 489 65.99 58.81 33.21
CA TYR A 489 66.53 58.15 32.03
C TYR A 489 66.83 59.16 30.91
N GLU A 490 65.86 60.02 30.56
CA GLU A 490 66.01 61.06 29.53
C GLU A 490 67.15 62.04 29.86
N LYS A 491 67.27 62.44 31.13
CA LYS A 491 68.35 63.32 31.61
C LYS A 491 69.71 62.63 31.54
N GLY A 492 69.79 61.36 31.95
CA GLY A 492 71.01 60.55 31.87
C GLY A 492 71.45 60.28 30.43
N LEU A 493 70.51 60.07 29.51
CA LEU A 493 70.77 59.83 28.09
C LEU A 493 71.43 61.03 27.40
N ARG A 494 71.09 62.26 27.83
CA ARG A 494 71.72 63.50 27.32
C ARG A 494 73.20 63.63 27.68
N ARG A 495 73.67 62.96 28.74
CA ARG A 495 75.08 62.94 29.18
C ARG A 495 75.50 61.52 29.58
N PRO A 496 75.68 60.63 28.59
CA PRO A 496 75.76 59.18 28.84
C PRO A 496 76.96 58.77 29.68
N LEU A 497 78.13 59.39 29.49
CA LEU A 497 79.34 59.06 30.24
C LEU A 497 79.24 59.48 31.72
N VAL A 498 78.62 60.64 32.00
CA VAL A 498 78.47 61.15 33.37
C VAL A 498 77.37 60.38 34.10
N GLY A 499 76.25 60.11 33.42
CA GLY A 499 75.12 59.36 33.98
C GLY A 499 75.45 57.88 34.23
N ALA A 500 76.35 57.28 33.45
CA ALA A 500 76.81 55.92 33.67
C ALA A 500 77.75 55.82 34.88
N VAL A 501 78.66 56.78 35.06
CA VAL A 501 79.57 56.82 36.22
C VAL A 501 78.82 57.17 37.52
N SER A 502 77.79 58.02 37.43
CA SER A 502 76.93 58.37 38.57
C SER A 502 75.93 57.27 38.95
N GLY A 503 75.80 56.21 38.14
CA GLY A 503 74.91 55.07 38.39
C GLY A 503 73.43 55.27 38.02
N ASP A 504 72.93 56.51 37.92
CA ASP A 504 71.52 56.82 37.66
C ASP A 504 71.01 56.34 36.30
N LEU A 505 71.84 56.40 35.27
CA LEU A 505 71.47 55.96 33.92
C LEU A 505 71.37 54.43 33.83
N VAL A 506 72.30 53.71 34.47
CA VAL A 506 72.33 52.25 34.45
C VAL A 506 71.13 51.69 35.24
N ARG A 507 70.81 52.29 36.39
CA ARG A 507 69.67 51.86 37.22
C ARG A 507 68.32 52.17 36.57
N SER A 508 68.16 53.34 35.96
CA SER A 508 66.94 53.67 35.20
C SER A 508 66.74 52.78 33.97
N LEU A 509 67.83 52.40 33.28
CA LEU A 509 67.78 51.41 32.18
C LEU A 509 67.37 50.01 32.68
N LEU A 510 67.93 49.55 33.80
CA LEU A 510 67.56 48.26 34.41
C LEU A 510 66.08 48.21 34.81
N ILE A 511 65.55 49.30 35.37
CA ILE A 511 64.12 49.42 35.69
C ILE A 511 63.27 49.36 34.42
N GLN A 512 63.69 50.02 33.33
CA GLN A 512 63.00 49.95 32.05
C GLN A 512 62.97 48.53 31.47
N VAL A 513 64.06 47.77 31.60
CA VAL A 513 64.12 46.37 31.18
C VAL A 513 63.15 45.50 32.00
N GLN A 514 63.08 45.68 33.32
CA GLN A 514 62.09 44.95 34.14
C GLN A 514 60.65 45.38 33.84
N LYS A 515 60.40 46.67 33.52
CA LYS A 515 59.09 47.13 33.05
C LYS A 515 58.69 46.43 31.75
N THR A 516 59.62 46.33 30.79
CA THR A 516 59.35 45.59 29.54
C THR A 516 59.12 44.09 29.77
N LYS A 517 59.77 43.48 30.77
CA LYS A 517 59.50 42.09 31.17
C LYS A 517 58.07 41.92 31.70
N VAL A 518 57.65 42.80 32.61
CA VAL A 518 56.28 42.82 33.17
C VAL A 518 55.25 43.03 32.06
N ASP A 519 55.45 44.00 31.17
CA ASP A 519 54.49 44.30 30.09
C ASP A 519 54.40 43.15 29.07
N LEU A 520 55.53 42.48 28.80
CA LEU A 520 55.56 41.28 27.97
C LEU A 520 54.82 40.11 28.65
N GLU A 521 55.02 39.87 29.94
CA GLU A 521 54.30 38.83 30.69
C GLU A 521 52.78 39.10 30.75
N VAL A 522 52.35 40.36 30.91
CA VAL A 522 50.94 40.76 30.82
C VAL A 522 50.38 40.48 29.41
N ALA A 523 51.11 40.85 28.37
CA ALA A 523 50.68 40.63 26.98
C ALA A 523 50.56 39.13 26.65
N ILE A 524 51.52 38.32 27.11
CA ILE A 524 51.50 36.86 26.96
C ILE A 524 50.31 36.25 27.71
N SER A 525 50.03 36.72 28.93
CA SER A 525 48.85 36.32 29.70
C SER A 525 47.54 36.71 29.00
N GLY A 526 47.49 37.88 28.37
CA GLY A 526 46.37 38.32 27.54
C GLY A 526 46.14 37.41 26.33
N ILE A 527 47.21 36.98 25.64
CA ILE A 527 47.12 36.04 24.51
C ILE A 527 46.58 34.67 24.96
N ASP A 528 47.04 34.16 26.10
CA ASP A 528 46.54 32.90 26.66
C ASP A 528 45.04 32.97 26.96
N SER A 529 44.58 34.09 27.53
CA SER A 529 43.16 34.32 27.78
C SER A 529 42.31 34.39 26.50
N LEU A 530 42.86 34.94 25.41
CA LEU A 530 42.20 35.00 24.12
C LEU A 530 42.10 33.63 23.45
N LEU A 531 43.20 32.85 23.45
CA LEU A 531 43.20 31.49 22.95
C LEU A 531 42.24 30.60 23.74
N LYS A 532 42.15 30.81 25.07
CA LYS A 532 41.17 30.14 25.92
C LYS A 532 39.73 30.52 25.58
N SER A 533 39.47 31.81 25.33
CA SER A 533 38.13 32.29 24.96
C SER A 533 37.65 31.74 23.61
N GLN A 534 38.58 31.38 22.72
CA GLN A 534 38.29 30.82 21.39
C GLN A 534 38.37 29.28 21.35
N GLU A 535 38.82 28.62 22.42
CA GLU A 535 38.90 27.17 22.51
C GLU A 535 37.53 26.51 22.26
N LEU A 536 36.45 27.14 22.75
CA LEU A 536 35.08 26.68 22.55
C LEU A 536 34.63 26.81 21.09
N LEU A 537 35.01 27.90 20.40
CA LEU A 537 34.75 28.08 18.97
C LEU A 537 35.49 27.01 18.16
N PHE A 538 36.78 26.78 18.46
CA PHE A 538 37.57 25.72 17.82
C PHE A 538 37.01 24.31 18.11
N GLY A 539 36.50 24.08 19.32
CA GLY A 539 35.81 22.84 19.70
C GLY A 539 34.54 22.59 18.88
N PHE A 540 33.71 23.62 18.66
CA PHE A 540 32.52 23.52 17.81
C PHE A 540 32.86 23.36 16.32
N VAL A 541 33.88 24.04 15.82
CA VAL A 541 34.36 23.88 14.45
C VAL A 541 34.89 22.46 14.20
N GLY A 542 35.55 21.85 15.19
CA GLY A 542 35.97 20.44 15.13
C GLY A 542 34.81 19.43 15.17
N LEU A 543 33.68 19.78 15.81
CA LEU A 543 32.48 18.94 15.91
C LEU A 543 31.65 18.93 14.61
N ALA A 544 31.65 20.04 13.87
CA ALA A 544 30.74 20.26 12.73
C ALA A 544 30.84 19.16 11.64
N PRO A 545 32.03 18.71 11.18
CA PRO A 545 32.10 17.68 10.14
C PRO A 545 31.51 16.34 10.61
N GLY A 546 31.72 15.96 11.87
CA GLY A 546 31.21 14.70 12.45
C GLY A 546 29.69 14.67 12.54
N VAL A 547 29.06 15.80 12.89
CA VAL A 547 27.60 15.94 12.96
C VAL A 547 26.98 15.89 11.56
N VAL A 548 27.54 16.60 10.57
CA VAL A 548 27.04 16.59 9.19
C VAL A 548 27.11 15.18 8.58
N VAL A 549 28.24 14.49 8.75
CA VAL A 549 28.43 13.12 8.25
C VAL A 549 27.45 12.15 8.93
N SER A 550 27.25 12.27 10.25
CA SER A 550 26.30 11.43 10.99
C SER A 550 24.85 11.64 10.54
N ILE A 551 24.44 12.89 10.35
CA ILE A 551 23.11 13.22 9.82
C ILE A 551 22.95 12.67 8.39
N GLY A 552 23.98 12.84 7.55
CA GLY A 552 23.99 12.30 6.19
C GLY A 552 23.82 10.78 6.15
N ILE A 553 24.53 10.04 7.01
CA ILE A 553 24.40 8.58 7.11
C ILE A 553 23.01 8.18 7.59
N VAL A 554 22.45 8.84 8.61
CA VAL A 554 21.11 8.55 9.13
C VAL A 554 20.03 8.86 8.10
N GLN A 555 20.15 9.97 7.36
CA GLN A 555 19.23 10.31 6.27
C GLN A 555 19.36 9.34 5.11
N TYR A 556 20.58 8.93 4.75
CA TYR A 556 20.81 7.93 3.72
C TYR A 556 20.22 6.57 4.10
N LEU A 557 20.43 6.09 5.33
CA LEU A 557 19.81 4.86 5.84
C LEU A 557 18.29 4.97 5.81
N ARG A 558 17.71 6.05 6.35
CA ARG A 558 16.25 6.27 6.33
C ARG A 558 15.71 6.31 4.91
N THR A 559 16.43 6.89 3.97
CA THR A 559 16.02 6.95 2.56
C THR A 559 16.12 5.59 1.89
N VAL A 560 17.21 4.84 2.06
CA VAL A 560 17.40 3.53 1.43
C VAL A 560 16.43 2.48 2.00
N PHE A 561 16.24 2.44 3.32
CA PHE A 561 15.32 1.51 3.98
C PHE A 561 13.85 1.96 3.90
N GLY A 562 13.59 3.27 3.90
CA GLY A 562 12.25 3.86 3.83
C GLY A 562 11.70 3.98 2.40
N SER A 563 12.56 4.15 1.38
CA SER A 563 12.15 4.35 -0.02
C SER A 563 11.31 3.19 -0.54
N ARG A 564 11.59 1.94 -0.16
CA ARG A 564 10.77 0.79 -0.58
C ARG A 564 9.36 0.82 0.00
N LYS A 565 9.18 1.28 1.24
CA LYS A 565 7.85 1.45 1.85
C LYS A 565 7.13 2.65 1.24
N GLY A 566 7.84 3.75 0.99
CA GLY A 566 7.30 4.94 0.31
C GLY A 566 6.87 4.69 -1.13
N LEU A 567 7.64 3.91 -1.91
CA LEU A 567 7.32 3.58 -3.30
C LEU A 567 6.05 2.74 -3.40
N ARG A 568 5.93 1.72 -2.52
CA ARG A 568 4.73 0.87 -2.41
C ARG A 568 3.51 1.68 -1.98
N ARG A 569 3.66 2.57 -0.99
CA ARG A 569 2.58 3.47 -0.56
C ARG A 569 2.16 4.40 -1.71
N GLY A 570 3.12 4.98 -2.44
CA GLY A 570 2.85 5.82 -3.60
C GLY A 570 2.17 5.07 -4.75
N GLU A 571 2.45 3.78 -4.94
CA GLU A 571 1.71 2.93 -5.90
C GLU A 571 0.26 2.72 -5.47
N LYS A 572 0.01 2.43 -4.19
CA LYS A 572 -1.34 2.28 -3.64
C LYS A 572 -2.15 3.58 -3.72
N VAL A 573 -1.56 4.72 -3.35
CA VAL A 573 -2.19 6.04 -3.50
C VAL A 573 -2.53 6.33 -4.96
N ARG A 574 -1.63 6.03 -5.90
CA ARG A 574 -1.94 6.16 -7.35
C ARG A 574 -3.09 5.27 -7.79
N ARG A 575 -3.25 4.08 -7.21
CA ARG A 575 -4.41 3.21 -7.47
C ARG A 575 -5.70 3.85 -6.95
N ILE A 576 -5.70 4.36 -5.71
CA ILE A 576 -6.85 5.09 -5.13
C ILE A 576 -7.29 6.25 -6.02
N VAL A 577 -6.35 7.10 -6.45
CA VAL A 577 -6.67 8.25 -7.32
C VAL A 577 -7.25 7.81 -8.67
N ARG A 578 -6.78 6.69 -9.23
CA ARG A 578 -7.35 6.14 -10.48
C ARG A 578 -8.77 5.63 -10.28
N VAL A 579 -9.04 4.93 -9.18
CA VAL A 579 -10.37 4.45 -8.81
C VAL A 579 -11.32 5.63 -8.63
N LEU A 580 -10.93 6.66 -7.88
CA LEU A 580 -11.72 7.87 -7.69
C LEU A 580 -12.04 8.58 -9.00
N ARG A 581 -11.06 8.68 -9.91
CA ARG A 581 -11.26 9.23 -11.26
C ARG A 581 -12.17 8.37 -12.13
N ASN A 582 -12.10 7.05 -12.00
CA ASN A 582 -13.01 6.16 -12.72
C ASN A 582 -14.45 6.35 -12.22
N MET A 583 -14.65 6.48 -10.89
CA MET A 583 -15.96 6.76 -10.29
C MET A 583 -16.52 8.11 -10.77
N ASP A 584 -15.70 9.17 -10.80
CA ASP A 584 -16.05 10.48 -11.37
C ASP A 584 -16.56 10.36 -12.81
N ARG A 585 -15.83 9.61 -13.65
CA ARG A 585 -16.21 9.37 -15.04
C ARG A 585 -17.52 8.58 -15.18
N ILE A 586 -17.76 7.60 -14.31
CA ILE A 586 -18.98 6.80 -14.29
C ILE A 586 -20.18 7.68 -13.89
N LEU A 587 -20.03 8.48 -12.83
CA LEU A 587 -21.08 9.39 -12.36
C LEU A 587 -21.39 10.49 -13.38
N ALA A 588 -20.36 11.11 -13.97
CA ALA A 588 -20.53 12.11 -15.02
C ALA A 588 -21.23 11.54 -16.26
N ALA A 589 -20.94 10.30 -16.64
CA ALA A 589 -21.65 9.61 -17.72
C ALA A 589 -23.12 9.33 -17.33
N GLY A 590 -23.37 8.92 -16.09
CA GLY A 590 -24.70 8.61 -15.57
C GLY A 590 -25.61 9.83 -15.38
N ALA A 591 -25.06 11.00 -15.03
CA ALA A 591 -25.80 12.23 -14.80
C ALA A 591 -26.54 12.76 -16.05
N THR A 592 -26.18 12.29 -17.25
CA THR A 592 -26.80 12.68 -18.52
C THR A 592 -28.10 11.94 -18.85
N ASN A 593 -28.54 11.01 -18.00
CA ASN A 593 -29.67 10.12 -18.32
C ASN A 593 -31.02 10.72 -17.89
N PRO A 594 -32.03 10.84 -18.79
CA PRO A 594 -33.28 11.57 -18.53
C PRO A 594 -34.20 10.99 -17.44
N LYS A 595 -33.97 9.75 -16.98
CA LYS A 595 -34.75 9.10 -15.90
C LYS A 595 -34.15 9.29 -14.49
N GLY A 596 -33.11 10.12 -14.34
CA GLY A 596 -32.52 10.43 -13.03
C GLY A 596 -31.78 9.26 -12.37
N GLY A 597 -31.44 8.20 -13.12
CA GLY A 597 -30.79 6.98 -12.60
C GLY A 597 -29.63 6.49 -13.49
N LEU A 598 -28.61 5.93 -12.83
CA LEU A 598 -27.49 5.22 -13.46
C LEU A 598 -27.98 3.95 -14.16
N LYS A 599 -27.41 3.60 -15.33
CA LYS A 599 -27.64 2.29 -15.96
C LYS A 599 -27.18 1.17 -15.01
N TYR A 600 -27.77 -0.02 -15.14
CA TYR A 600 -27.41 -1.18 -14.29
C TYR A 600 -25.90 -1.43 -14.28
N LYS A 601 -25.26 -1.45 -15.46
CA LYS A 601 -23.80 -1.52 -15.59
C LYS A 601 -23.05 -0.48 -14.76
N ASP A 602 -23.40 0.79 -14.93
CA ASP A 602 -22.68 1.92 -14.33
C ASP A 602 -22.82 1.92 -12.81
N ARG A 603 -24.00 1.54 -12.31
CA ARG A 603 -24.26 1.38 -10.87
C ARG A 603 -23.47 0.21 -10.27
N GLY A 604 -23.45 -0.92 -10.96
CA GLY A 604 -22.63 -2.04 -10.52
C GLY A 604 -21.14 -1.71 -10.55
N LEU A 605 -20.66 -1.02 -11.59
CA LEU A 605 -19.27 -0.57 -11.68
C LEU A 605 -18.89 0.40 -10.55
N LEU A 606 -19.79 1.33 -10.19
CA LEU A 606 -19.59 2.23 -9.05
C LEU A 606 -19.44 1.43 -7.75
N LEU A 607 -20.29 0.43 -7.54
CA LEU A 607 -20.23 -0.42 -6.36
C LEU A 607 -18.95 -1.27 -6.32
N CYS A 608 -18.51 -1.78 -7.47
CA CYS A 608 -17.22 -2.47 -7.63
C CYS A 608 -16.04 -1.55 -7.27
N GLU A 609 -16.00 -0.34 -7.84
CA GLU A 609 -14.93 0.64 -7.58
C GLU A 609 -14.95 1.10 -6.11
N ALA A 610 -16.12 1.28 -5.50
CA ALA A 610 -16.26 1.61 -4.09
C ALA A 610 -15.71 0.49 -3.19
N HIS A 611 -15.95 -0.78 -3.54
CA HIS A 611 -15.39 -1.91 -2.81
C HIS A 611 -13.85 -1.96 -2.90
N VAL A 612 -13.29 -1.80 -4.10
CA VAL A 612 -11.83 -1.72 -4.30
C VAL A 612 -11.23 -0.53 -3.54
N LEU A 613 -11.93 0.61 -3.54
CA LEU A 613 -11.52 1.81 -2.83
C LEU A 613 -11.48 1.60 -1.31
N ARG A 614 -12.49 0.92 -0.75
CA ARG A 614 -12.56 0.55 0.67
C ARG A 614 -11.34 -0.28 1.08
N GLU A 615 -10.98 -1.30 0.30
CA GLU A 615 -9.83 -2.16 0.62
C GLU A 615 -8.50 -1.42 0.49
N LEU A 616 -8.31 -0.61 -0.56
CA LEU A 616 -7.11 0.21 -0.68
C LEU A 616 -6.98 1.25 0.44
N ALA A 617 -8.11 1.81 0.90
CA ALA A 617 -8.14 2.80 1.96
C ALA A 617 -7.70 2.22 3.31
N THR A 618 -8.08 0.98 3.64
CA THR A 618 -7.66 0.32 4.89
C THR A 618 -6.15 0.10 4.96
N GLU A 619 -5.48 -0.01 3.81
CA GLU A 619 -4.04 -0.21 3.74
C GLU A 619 -3.21 1.10 3.76
N VAL A 620 -3.83 2.24 3.45
CA VAL A 620 -3.13 3.52 3.18
C VAL A 620 -3.43 4.60 4.22
N LEU A 621 -4.66 4.65 4.73
CA LEU A 621 -5.14 5.66 5.67
C LEU A 621 -4.94 5.21 7.14
N PRO A 622 -4.67 6.15 8.07
CA PRO A 622 -4.71 5.86 9.49
C PRO A 622 -6.15 5.61 9.97
N GLY A 623 -6.30 4.83 11.04
CA GLY A 623 -7.59 4.26 11.47
C GLY A 623 -8.69 5.28 11.80
N ASP A 624 -8.35 6.47 12.30
CA ASP A 624 -9.34 7.51 12.64
C ASP A 624 -9.97 8.09 11.37
N ILE A 625 -9.13 8.50 10.42
CA ILE A 625 -9.52 9.06 9.11
C ILE A 625 -10.19 8.01 8.24
N GLN A 626 -9.81 6.74 8.40
CA GLN A 626 -10.43 5.63 7.71
C GLN A 626 -11.93 5.53 8.03
N ARG A 627 -12.36 5.82 9.27
CA ARG A 627 -13.79 5.74 9.63
C ARG A 627 -14.60 6.80 8.90
N GLU A 628 -14.18 8.05 8.98
CA GLU A 628 -14.79 9.18 8.26
C GLU A 628 -14.82 8.90 6.75
N PHE A 629 -13.73 8.36 6.19
CA PHE A 629 -13.66 8.02 4.76
C PHE A 629 -14.69 6.95 4.38
N LEU A 630 -14.92 5.97 5.26
CA LEU A 630 -15.90 4.91 5.02
C LEU A 630 -17.34 5.41 5.13
N GLU A 631 -17.62 6.40 5.98
CA GLU A 631 -18.92 7.07 6.06
C GLU A 631 -19.20 7.85 4.77
N ASP A 632 -18.25 8.65 4.31
CA ASP A 632 -18.37 9.37 3.03
C ASP A 632 -18.46 8.42 1.82
N LEU A 633 -17.77 7.28 1.87
CA LEU A 633 -17.87 6.23 0.86
C LEU A 633 -19.24 5.54 0.87
N GLU A 634 -19.88 5.44 2.04
CA GLU A 634 -21.24 4.89 2.16
C GLU A 634 -22.26 5.85 1.53
N ASP A 635 -22.13 7.16 1.79
CA ASP A 635 -22.90 8.22 1.12
C ASP A 635 -22.77 8.12 -0.41
N LEU A 636 -21.57 7.85 -0.91
CA LEU A 636 -21.27 7.67 -2.34
C LEU A 636 -21.92 6.43 -2.95
N THR A 637 -22.13 5.37 -2.15
CA THR A 637 -22.81 4.14 -2.60
C THR A 637 -24.33 4.17 -2.40
N SER A 638 -24.86 5.25 -1.79
CA SER A 638 -26.28 5.36 -1.51
C SER A 638 -27.12 5.34 -2.78
N VAL A 639 -28.18 4.52 -2.79
CA VAL A 639 -28.98 4.20 -4.00
C VAL A 639 -29.84 5.36 -4.50
N LYS A 640 -30.10 6.37 -3.66
CA LYS A 640 -31.28 7.23 -3.81
C LYS A 640 -31.11 8.43 -4.76
N ASN A 641 -29.90 8.96 -4.97
CA ASN A 641 -29.72 10.16 -5.80
C ASN A 641 -28.28 10.34 -6.35
N VAL A 642 -28.14 10.46 -7.67
CA VAL A 642 -26.86 10.71 -8.37
C VAL A 642 -26.22 12.03 -7.93
N VAL A 643 -27.01 13.06 -7.62
CA VAL A 643 -26.50 14.37 -7.17
C VAL A 643 -25.86 14.28 -5.78
N LEU A 644 -26.40 13.42 -4.90
CA LEU A 644 -25.79 13.17 -3.58
C LEU A 644 -24.48 12.39 -3.74
N GLN A 645 -24.45 11.42 -4.65
CA GLN A 645 -23.24 10.65 -4.96
C GLN A 645 -22.12 11.56 -5.50
N GLU A 646 -22.43 12.48 -6.41
CA GLU A 646 -21.44 13.43 -6.95
C GLU A 646 -20.88 14.36 -5.86
N LYS A 647 -21.74 14.87 -4.97
CA LYS A 647 -21.30 15.70 -3.83
C LYS A 647 -20.44 14.91 -2.84
N ALA A 648 -20.78 13.66 -2.55
CA ALA A 648 -19.97 12.78 -1.72
C ALA A 648 -18.58 12.54 -2.34
N LEU A 649 -18.52 12.31 -3.66
CA LEU A 649 -17.25 12.15 -4.37
C LEU A 649 -16.37 13.41 -4.29
N GLN A 650 -16.97 14.59 -4.46
CA GLN A 650 -16.25 15.87 -4.33
C GLN A 650 -15.73 16.08 -2.91
N ARG A 651 -16.53 15.73 -1.89
CA ARG A 651 -16.12 15.78 -0.48
C ARG A 651 -14.91 14.88 -0.22
N ILE A 652 -14.96 13.63 -0.69
CA ILE A 652 -13.84 12.68 -0.56
C ILE A 652 -12.57 13.23 -1.23
N ARG A 653 -12.70 13.78 -2.45
CA ARG A 653 -11.55 14.31 -3.19
C ARG A 653 -10.90 15.50 -2.48
N TRP A 654 -11.70 16.35 -1.83
CA TRP A 654 -11.23 17.54 -1.13
C TRP A 654 -10.69 17.20 0.27
N ALA A 655 -11.47 16.50 1.10
CA ALA A 655 -11.14 16.23 2.51
C ALA A 655 -9.91 15.33 2.66
N TYR A 656 -9.73 14.36 1.76
CA TYR A 656 -8.62 13.39 1.82
C TYR A 656 -7.47 13.75 0.86
N ALA A 657 -7.48 14.94 0.27
CA ALA A 657 -6.43 15.40 -0.67
C ALA A 657 -5.03 15.35 -0.05
N ASP A 658 -4.88 15.70 1.23
CA ASP A 658 -3.58 15.72 1.91
C ASP A 658 -2.98 14.32 2.11
N TRP A 659 -3.84 13.30 2.19
CA TRP A 659 -3.45 11.90 2.38
C TRP A 659 -3.29 11.15 1.05
N LEU A 660 -4.01 11.60 0.02
CA LEU A 660 -3.97 11.06 -1.34
C LEU A 660 -3.02 11.83 -2.28
N GLY A 661 -2.53 12.98 -1.84
CA GLY A 661 -1.57 13.83 -2.53
C GLY A 661 -0.12 13.44 -2.24
N LYS A 662 0.77 13.75 -3.18
CA LYS A 662 2.21 13.76 -2.88
C LYS A 662 2.51 15.05 -2.11
N LYS A 663 2.98 14.93 -0.86
CA LYS A 663 3.91 15.92 -0.32
C LYS A 663 5.25 15.81 -1.03
#